data_AF-A0A6A4L2N0-F1
#
_entry.id   AF-A0A6A4L2N0-F1
#
_cell.length_a   1.000
_cell.length_b   1.000
_cell.length_c   1.000
_cell.angle_alpha   90.00
_cell.angle_beta   90.00
_cell.angle_gamma   90.00
#
_symmetry.space_group_name_H-M   'P 1'
#
loop_
_entity.id
_entity.type
_entity.pdbx_description
1 polymer ?
#
loop_
_entity_poly.entity_id
_entity_poly.type
_entity_poly.pdbx_seq_one_letter_code
_entity_poly.pdbx_strand_id
1 'polypeptide(L)'
;MLLFLSLLILVASSVSGSDSDKSALLQFKASLSDPYGALSNWVPTGSSHCSWDGVTCDSNSRVSALNITGGGRGEGGNSCARIAQFPLYGFGIRRNCYYGSDNVVKLAGSISPEVAKLTELRVLSLPFNELSGEIPVEVWGMEKLEVLDLEGNDISGSLPSRFGGLKGLRVLNLGFNGISGEIPDSLSGFTSLQVLNLAGNRVNGGAVPKEIGFSCGKLEYLELAGNFLIGGIPRSLGNCSGLRSLVLYSNLLQEAIPVELGRLNELQVLDVSRNSLSGSIPLELKYCSNLSVLVLSNLFDPVPSSEGDSYLGLSSSSDEFNFFEGVIPAEIATLPKLKIIWAPRVLAPGNLPSDWGSCDNLEMVNFGQNLFNGEISEGFIHCRKLHFLDLSLNRLTGELSEKPLAPCMTVFDVSGNVGVPFIGDVGGLTVYHNFGGNNFTGDLQSMPIGLDRLGEQTGYAFLAVENKLTGPFPGDLLEKCNGLDSMIVNVSNNKIIGQIPADIESNPKQPGQIRDLKYLSLAGNNLSGSIPASLGQLHSLEVLDLSSNLLSGEIPKDLVNLSNLTVLLLNNNKLSGQIPPGLANVTTLSAFNASFNNLSGPLPLKDNLMKCSSVLGNPFLRSCRMFSLTVPSTDPQGRDLLNSAATPPSSPPQRSGNSSAFNSIEIASITSASAILSVLIALVILYVYTRKWNPRSRIGGSARKEVTIFTDIGVRLTFEDVVRATGSFNASNCIGSGGFGATYKAEISLGVLVAIKRLAIGRFQGVQQFDAEIKTLGRLRHPNLVTLIGYHASETEMFLIYNYLPDGQAIGYYSRAEGLTASICFRG
;
A
#
# COMPACT_ATOMS: atom_id res chain seq x y z
N MET A 1 28.87 -25.02 71.55
CA MET A 1 27.52 -25.39 71.08
C MET A 1 26.82 -24.26 70.33
N LEU A 2 26.83 -23.01 70.84
CA LEU A 2 26.24 -21.84 70.17
C LEU A 2 26.94 -21.43 68.84
N LEU A 3 28.27 -21.59 68.74
CA LEU A 3 29.04 -21.35 67.49
C LEU A 3 28.82 -22.41 66.40
N PHE A 4 28.37 -23.61 66.77
CA PHE A 4 28.06 -24.68 65.82
C PHE A 4 26.63 -24.53 65.26
N LEU A 5 25.70 -24.01 66.07
CA LEU A 5 24.36 -23.64 65.62
C LEU A 5 24.37 -22.44 64.67
N SER A 6 25.23 -21.45 64.90
CA SER A 6 25.34 -20.29 63.99
C SER A 6 25.91 -20.68 62.61
N LEU A 7 26.85 -21.63 62.56
CA LEU A 7 27.41 -22.12 61.29
C LEU A 7 26.40 -22.99 60.52
N LEU A 8 25.59 -23.80 61.21
CA LEU A 8 24.50 -24.56 60.58
C LEU A 8 23.35 -23.66 60.09
N ILE A 9 23.07 -22.55 60.76
CA ILE A 9 22.06 -21.58 60.31
C ILE A 9 22.57 -20.75 59.11
N LEU A 10 23.88 -20.47 59.02
CA LEU A 10 24.51 -19.83 57.85
C LEU A 10 24.65 -20.76 56.63
N VAL A 11 24.77 -22.07 56.84
CA VAL A 11 24.78 -23.07 55.74
C VAL A 11 23.36 -23.47 55.32
N ALA A 12 22.37 -23.44 56.23
CA ALA A 12 20.97 -23.72 55.88
C ALA A 12 20.27 -22.54 55.17
N SER A 13 20.72 -21.30 55.36
CA SER A 13 20.16 -20.11 54.70
C SER A 13 20.67 -19.88 53.29
N SER A 14 21.82 -20.45 52.90
CA SER A 14 22.30 -20.44 51.51
C SER A 14 21.74 -21.60 50.66
N VAL A 15 21.27 -22.68 51.30
CA VAL A 15 20.74 -23.87 50.61
C VAL A 15 19.22 -23.81 50.39
N SER A 16 18.47 -23.03 51.19
CA SER A 16 17.00 -22.96 51.06
C SER A 16 16.50 -22.13 49.86
N GLY A 17 17.25 -21.12 49.41
CA GLY A 17 16.87 -20.25 48.29
C GLY A 17 17.09 -20.85 46.90
N SER A 18 18.03 -21.79 46.77
CA SER A 18 18.31 -22.51 45.53
C SER A 18 17.18 -23.49 45.19
N ASP A 19 16.66 -24.18 46.20
CA ASP A 19 15.53 -25.12 46.05
C ASP A 19 14.20 -24.40 45.79
N SER A 20 14.04 -23.16 46.31
CA SER A 20 12.85 -22.34 46.05
C SER A 20 12.77 -21.84 44.62
N ASP A 21 13.89 -21.38 44.03
CA ASP A 21 13.91 -20.90 42.64
C ASP A 21 13.67 -22.05 41.66
N LYS A 22 14.30 -23.21 41.92
CA LYS A 22 14.05 -24.44 41.14
C LYS A 22 12.57 -24.84 41.18
N SER A 23 11.95 -24.79 42.36
CA SER A 23 10.52 -25.08 42.52
C SER A 23 9.63 -24.09 41.77
N ALA A 24 9.96 -22.79 41.83
CA ALA A 24 9.24 -21.74 41.10
C ALA A 24 9.33 -21.92 39.58
N LEU A 25 10.53 -22.25 39.06
CA LEU A 25 10.72 -22.54 37.63
C LEU A 25 9.93 -23.78 37.18
N LEU A 26 9.87 -24.84 37.98
CA LEU A 26 9.07 -26.03 37.65
C LEU A 26 7.56 -25.73 37.67
N GLN A 27 7.09 -24.87 38.58
CA GLN A 27 5.70 -24.41 38.60
C GLN A 27 5.39 -23.50 37.39
N PHE A 28 6.33 -22.63 37.02
CA PHE A 28 6.23 -21.83 35.80
C PHE A 28 6.18 -22.72 34.55
N LYS A 29 7.04 -23.73 34.44
CA LYS A 29 6.98 -24.73 33.37
C LYS A 29 5.62 -25.43 33.31
N ALA A 30 5.02 -25.75 34.45
CA ALA A 30 3.72 -26.40 34.51
C ALA A 30 2.54 -25.53 34.02
N SER A 31 2.70 -24.20 33.98
CA SER A 31 1.69 -23.28 33.41
C SER A 31 1.84 -23.06 31.90
N LEU A 32 2.90 -23.58 31.30
CA LEU A 32 3.21 -23.42 29.89
C LEU A 32 2.93 -24.70 29.11
N SER A 33 2.56 -24.52 27.85
CA SER A 33 2.53 -25.58 26.84
C SER A 33 3.82 -25.48 26.01
N ASP A 34 4.62 -26.55 26.01
CA ASP A 34 5.91 -26.64 25.33
C ASP A 34 5.90 -27.76 24.29
N PRO A 35 5.22 -27.59 23.14
CA PRO A 35 5.10 -28.62 22.13
C PRO A 35 6.42 -28.98 21.43
N TYR A 36 7.44 -28.12 21.52
CA TYR A 36 8.73 -28.28 20.83
C TYR A 36 9.89 -28.61 21.76
N GLY A 37 9.62 -28.79 23.06
CA GLY A 37 10.61 -29.20 24.04
C GLY A 37 11.66 -28.12 24.33
N ALA A 38 11.32 -26.84 24.20
CA ALA A 38 12.19 -25.71 24.53
C ALA A 38 12.59 -25.69 26.02
N LEU A 39 11.77 -26.28 26.89
CA LEU A 39 12.03 -26.44 28.32
C LEU A 39 12.41 -27.89 28.65
N SER A 40 12.76 -28.73 27.67
CA SER A 40 12.95 -30.18 27.88
C SER A 40 14.02 -30.52 28.94
N ASN A 41 15.06 -29.69 29.07
CA ASN A 41 16.11 -29.87 30.09
C ASN A 41 15.74 -29.38 31.50
N TRP A 42 14.55 -28.80 31.69
CA TRP A 42 14.02 -28.41 33.00
C TRP A 42 13.42 -29.63 33.70
N VAL A 43 14.25 -30.33 34.48
CA VAL A 43 13.89 -31.59 35.14
C VAL A 43 13.94 -31.49 36.67
N PRO A 44 13.01 -32.13 37.40
CA PRO A 44 12.99 -32.07 38.87
C PRO A 44 14.21 -32.76 39.49
N THR A 45 14.71 -33.83 38.87
CA THR A 45 15.88 -34.59 39.30
C THR A 45 17.01 -34.45 38.28
N GLY A 46 18.25 -34.20 38.71
CA GLY A 46 19.39 -34.04 37.81
C GLY A 46 20.17 -32.74 38.02
N SER A 47 20.56 -32.10 36.91
CA SER A 47 21.44 -30.91 36.88
C SER A 47 20.83 -29.70 37.60
N SER A 48 21.70 -28.76 38.00
CA SER A 48 21.30 -27.48 38.62
C SER A 48 20.40 -26.68 37.68
N HIS A 49 19.39 -25.98 38.23
CA HIS A 49 18.51 -25.11 37.44
C HIS A 49 19.26 -23.99 36.70
N CYS A 50 20.45 -23.62 37.17
CA CYS A 50 21.32 -22.66 36.49
C CYS A 50 21.93 -23.18 35.18
N SER A 51 21.75 -24.47 34.87
CA SER A 51 22.16 -25.08 33.60
C SER A 51 20.99 -25.31 32.64
N TRP A 52 19.79 -24.88 33.02
CA TRP A 52 18.60 -25.03 32.19
C TRP A 52 18.56 -24.01 31.06
N ASP A 53 17.94 -24.41 29.95
CA ASP A 53 17.90 -23.56 28.76
C ASP A 53 17.12 -22.28 29.07
N GLY A 54 17.73 -21.14 28.74
CA GLY A 54 17.18 -19.81 29.00
C GLY A 54 17.28 -19.33 30.45
N VAL A 55 17.85 -20.10 31.38
CA VAL A 55 18.02 -19.68 32.78
C VAL A 55 19.45 -19.20 33.04
N THR A 56 19.59 -17.99 33.59
CA THR A 56 20.86 -17.47 34.10
C THR A 56 20.76 -17.26 35.60
N CYS A 57 21.79 -17.64 36.34
CA CYS A 57 21.89 -17.40 37.77
C CYS A 57 22.94 -16.35 38.13
N ASP A 58 22.80 -15.73 39.30
CA ASP A 58 23.82 -14.90 39.92
C ASP A 58 24.91 -15.73 40.62
N SER A 59 25.86 -15.05 41.28
CA SER A 59 26.95 -15.69 42.04
C SER A 59 26.48 -16.57 43.21
N ASN A 60 25.24 -16.40 43.67
CA ASN A 60 24.62 -17.17 44.74
C ASN A 60 23.73 -18.30 44.21
N SER A 61 23.80 -18.63 42.92
CA SER A 61 22.94 -19.61 42.25
C SER A 61 21.44 -19.26 42.30
N ARG A 62 21.10 -17.98 42.48
CA ARG A 62 19.73 -17.46 42.40
C ARG A 62 19.43 -17.04 40.99
N VAL A 63 18.20 -17.27 40.52
CA VAL A 63 17.82 -16.96 39.13
C VAL A 63 17.82 -15.44 38.92
N SER A 64 18.64 -14.98 37.98
CA SER A 64 18.82 -13.56 37.65
C SER A 64 18.29 -13.19 36.27
N ALA A 65 18.19 -14.15 35.34
CA ALA A 65 17.52 -13.95 34.06
C ALA A 65 16.75 -15.20 33.62
N LEU A 66 15.60 -14.97 32.98
CA LEU A 66 14.85 -15.95 32.21
C LEU A 66 14.69 -15.40 30.79
N ASN A 67 15.35 -16.01 29.81
CA ASN A 67 15.43 -15.55 28.43
C ASN A 67 15.17 -16.70 27.44
N ILE A 68 13.99 -16.72 26.83
CA ILE A 68 13.60 -17.75 25.85
C ILE A 68 12.95 -17.08 24.65
N THR A 69 13.73 -16.86 23.60
CA THR A 69 13.25 -16.29 22.33
C THR A 69 12.62 -17.37 21.45
N GLY A 70 11.34 -17.18 21.09
CA GLY A 70 10.63 -18.02 20.14
C GLY A 70 10.92 -17.69 18.67
N GLY A 71 10.25 -18.37 17.75
CA GLY A 71 10.41 -18.21 16.29
C GLY A 71 9.40 -17.27 15.62
N GLY A 72 8.36 -16.83 16.34
CA GLY A 72 7.17 -16.19 15.77
C GLY A 72 6.27 -17.16 14.99
N ARG A 73 5.06 -16.73 14.59
CA ARG A 73 4.14 -17.58 13.81
C ARG A 73 4.63 -17.77 12.36
N GLY A 74 4.68 -19.02 11.88
CA GLY A 74 4.76 -19.33 10.44
C GLY A 74 3.43 -19.04 9.74
N GLU A 75 3.51 -18.55 8.49
CA GLU A 75 2.43 -18.20 7.56
C GLU A 75 1.11 -17.69 8.16
N GLY A 76 0.94 -16.36 8.18
CA GLY A 76 -0.34 -15.69 8.45
C GLY A 76 -0.49 -15.05 9.84
N GLY A 77 0.50 -15.17 10.73
CA GLY A 77 0.58 -14.42 12.00
C GLY A 77 1.68 -13.36 12.00
N ASN A 78 1.77 -12.58 13.09
CA ASN A 78 2.82 -11.58 13.36
C ASN A 78 4.18 -12.27 13.55
N SER A 79 4.76 -12.81 12.48
CA SER A 79 6.08 -13.41 12.49
C SER A 79 7.14 -12.33 12.78
N CYS A 80 8.24 -12.71 13.45
CA CYS A 80 9.41 -11.84 13.62
C CYS A 80 9.84 -11.25 12.27
N ALA A 81 9.71 -12.00 11.17
CA ALA A 81 10.00 -11.55 9.81
C ALA A 81 9.07 -10.43 9.30
N ARG A 82 7.77 -10.46 9.63
CA ARG A 82 6.81 -9.38 9.28
C ARG A 82 7.09 -8.11 10.08
N ILE A 83 7.53 -8.26 11.34
CA ILE A 83 7.92 -7.15 12.20
C ILE A 83 9.31 -6.60 11.79
N ALA A 84 10.21 -7.42 11.27
CA ALA A 84 11.50 -6.97 10.73
C ALA A 84 11.39 -6.20 9.39
N GLN A 85 10.22 -6.20 8.74
CA GLN A 85 9.96 -5.45 7.50
C GLN A 85 9.57 -3.98 7.74
N PHE A 86 9.31 -3.57 8.99
CA PHE A 86 9.08 -2.15 9.28
C PHE A 86 10.36 -1.35 8.96
N PRO A 87 10.30 -0.29 8.12
CA PRO A 87 11.47 0.49 7.71
C PRO A 87 12.29 1.10 8.87
N LEU A 88 11.69 1.14 10.07
CA LEU A 88 12.27 1.68 11.30
C LEU A 88 12.55 0.61 12.37
N TYR A 89 12.35 -0.69 12.06
CA TYR A 89 12.77 -1.78 12.93
C TYR A 89 14.31 -1.80 13.00
N GLY A 90 14.88 -1.36 14.12
CA GLY A 90 16.33 -1.50 14.34
C GLY A 90 17.04 -0.40 15.12
N PHE A 91 16.36 0.67 15.52
CA PHE A 91 16.95 1.71 16.36
C PHE A 91 16.43 1.60 17.78
N GLY A 92 16.95 0.65 18.56
CA GLY A 92 16.77 0.59 20.02
C GLY A 92 16.89 -0.80 20.63
N ILE A 93 16.33 -1.83 19.98
CA ILE A 93 16.50 -3.24 20.36
C ILE A 93 16.75 -4.01 19.06
N ARG A 94 18.02 -4.21 18.68
CA ARG A 94 18.36 -5.06 17.53
C ARG A 94 17.98 -6.50 17.85
N ARG A 95 17.09 -7.10 17.06
CA ARG A 95 16.97 -8.56 16.97
C ARG A 95 17.07 -9.00 15.53
N ASN A 96 18.09 -9.82 15.24
CA ASN A 96 18.16 -10.57 14.00
C ASN A 96 17.09 -11.67 14.07
N CYS A 97 15.99 -11.49 13.33
CA CYS A 97 15.09 -12.59 13.04
C CYS A 97 15.84 -13.59 12.16
N TYR A 98 16.12 -14.78 12.68
CA TYR A 98 16.77 -15.82 11.88
C TYR A 98 15.75 -16.42 10.92
N TYR A 99 15.94 -16.23 9.61
CA TYR A 99 15.14 -16.87 8.57
C TYR A 99 15.64 -18.31 8.39
N GLY A 100 15.21 -19.22 9.25
CA GLY A 100 15.40 -20.65 9.10
C GLY A 100 14.05 -21.34 9.00
N SER A 101 13.93 -22.33 8.10
CA SER A 101 12.76 -23.21 7.94
C SER A 101 12.37 -24.00 9.20
N ASP A 102 13.15 -23.89 10.28
CA ASP A 102 12.99 -24.59 11.56
C ASP A 102 12.54 -23.67 12.72
N ASN A 103 12.15 -22.42 12.45
CA ASN A 103 11.70 -21.49 13.49
C ASN A 103 10.26 -21.79 13.92
N VAL A 104 10.13 -22.81 14.75
CA VAL A 104 8.84 -23.16 15.32
C VAL A 104 8.61 -22.40 16.63
N VAL A 105 7.38 -21.92 16.83
CA VAL A 105 6.89 -21.28 18.07
C VAL A 105 7.33 -22.10 19.27
N LYS A 106 7.98 -21.50 20.28
CA LYS A 106 8.61 -22.30 21.34
C LYS A 106 7.74 -22.53 22.57
N LEU A 107 6.90 -21.58 22.96
CA LEU A 107 6.11 -21.66 24.20
C LEU A 107 4.71 -21.09 24.01
N ALA A 108 3.70 -21.75 24.56
CA ALA A 108 2.32 -21.25 24.64
C ALA A 108 1.80 -21.34 26.09
N GLY A 109 0.60 -20.81 26.35
CA GLY A 109 -0.01 -20.78 27.70
C GLY A 109 0.01 -19.37 28.29
N SER A 110 0.06 -19.25 29.62
CA SER A 110 0.05 -17.94 30.30
C SER A 110 1.21 -17.79 31.28
N ILE A 111 1.58 -16.53 31.54
CA ILE A 111 2.61 -16.19 32.52
C ILE A 111 2.03 -16.43 33.91
N SER A 112 2.59 -17.37 34.66
CA SER A 112 2.15 -17.69 36.02
C SER A 112 2.65 -16.65 37.04
N PRO A 113 1.86 -16.28 38.06
CA PRO A 113 2.31 -15.46 39.20
C PRO A 113 3.56 -16.02 39.90
N GLU A 114 3.79 -17.33 39.76
CA GLU A 114 4.92 -18.04 40.34
C GLU A 114 6.29 -17.51 39.88
N VAL A 115 6.35 -16.85 38.71
CA VAL A 115 7.58 -16.19 38.25
C VAL A 115 8.05 -15.10 39.21
N ALA A 116 7.14 -14.48 39.96
CA ALA A 116 7.46 -13.44 40.94
C ALA A 116 8.13 -14.00 42.22
N LYS A 117 8.12 -15.33 42.43
CA LYS A 117 8.91 -15.96 43.51
C LYS A 117 10.41 -15.91 43.25
N LEU A 118 10.84 -15.64 42.01
CA LEU A 118 12.23 -15.43 41.63
C LEU A 118 12.70 -14.03 42.08
N THR A 119 12.99 -13.88 43.38
CA THR A 119 13.24 -12.58 44.01
C THR A 119 14.46 -11.83 43.50
N GLU A 120 15.40 -12.53 42.85
CA GLU A 120 16.63 -11.95 42.27
C GLU A 120 16.52 -11.69 40.76
N LEU A 121 15.35 -11.92 40.14
CA LEU A 121 15.16 -11.81 38.71
C LEU A 121 15.31 -10.35 38.25
N ARG A 122 16.22 -10.13 37.31
CA ARG A 122 16.50 -8.84 36.66
C ARG A 122 15.98 -8.80 35.23
N VAL A 123 15.98 -9.93 34.55
CA VAL A 123 15.56 -10.02 33.14
C VAL A 123 14.50 -11.09 32.98
N LEU A 124 13.31 -10.69 32.55
CA LEU A 124 12.25 -11.58 32.08
C LEU A 124 12.02 -11.28 30.59
N SER A 125 12.52 -12.15 29.71
CA SER A 125 12.47 -11.98 28.25
C SER A 125 11.93 -13.24 27.58
N LEU A 126 10.71 -13.17 27.04
CA LEU A 126 10.04 -14.28 26.36
C LEU A 126 9.44 -13.87 25.00
N PRO A 127 10.19 -13.17 24.13
CA PRO A 127 9.66 -12.60 22.90
C PRO A 127 9.37 -13.66 21.83
N PHE A 128 8.44 -13.35 20.92
CA PHE A 128 8.09 -14.13 19.73
C PHE A 128 7.63 -15.57 20.04
N ASN A 129 6.89 -15.74 21.14
CA ASN A 129 6.23 -16.98 21.54
C ASN A 129 4.69 -16.85 21.34
N GLU A 130 3.92 -17.82 21.82
CA GLU A 130 2.44 -17.82 21.83
C GLU A 130 1.89 -17.68 23.26
N LEU A 131 2.56 -16.88 24.09
CA LEU A 131 2.08 -16.59 25.44
C LEU A 131 0.82 -15.72 25.37
N SER A 132 -0.16 -16.00 26.21
CA SER A 132 -1.49 -15.38 26.20
C SER A 132 -1.97 -15.08 27.62
N GLY A 133 -3.11 -14.38 27.73
CA GLY A 133 -3.65 -13.93 29.00
C GLY A 133 -2.98 -12.65 29.50
N GLU A 134 -3.26 -12.26 30.74
CA GLU A 134 -2.77 -11.00 31.33
C GLU A 134 -1.42 -11.19 32.03
N ILE A 135 -0.65 -10.09 32.15
CA ILE A 135 0.57 -10.06 32.97
C ILE A 135 0.16 -10.06 34.45
N PRO A 136 0.58 -11.05 35.26
CA PRO A 136 0.19 -11.15 36.67
C PRO A 136 0.55 -9.90 37.48
N VAL A 137 -0.31 -9.54 38.45
CA VAL A 137 -0.12 -8.33 39.28
C VAL A 137 1.20 -8.35 40.05
N GLU A 138 1.65 -9.54 40.43
CA GLU A 138 2.89 -9.79 41.16
C GLU A 138 4.13 -9.39 40.34
N VAL A 139 4.09 -9.53 39.00
CA VAL A 139 5.19 -9.12 38.12
C VAL A 139 5.41 -7.61 38.17
N TRP A 140 4.32 -6.83 38.24
CA TRP A 140 4.38 -5.37 38.42
C TRP A 140 4.91 -4.93 39.79
N GLY A 141 5.04 -5.88 40.74
CA GLY A 141 5.59 -5.69 42.08
C GLY A 141 7.06 -6.04 42.24
N MET A 142 7.72 -6.59 41.21
CA MET A 142 9.11 -7.05 41.31
C MET A 142 10.09 -5.87 41.47
N GLU A 143 10.92 -5.86 42.51
CA GLU A 143 11.77 -4.70 42.82
C GLU A 143 13.08 -4.65 42.03
N LYS A 144 13.63 -5.83 41.68
CA LYS A 144 14.93 -5.98 41.01
C LYS A 144 14.84 -6.10 39.49
N LEU A 145 13.62 -6.14 38.94
CA LEU A 145 13.42 -6.32 37.51
C LEU A 145 13.89 -5.07 36.74
N GLU A 146 14.78 -5.30 35.78
CA GLU A 146 15.40 -4.28 34.92
C GLU A 146 14.89 -4.39 33.47
N VAL A 147 14.56 -5.59 33.02
CA VAL A 147 14.07 -5.85 31.65
C VAL A 147 12.84 -6.72 31.72
N LEU A 148 11.72 -6.20 31.22
CA LEU A 148 10.52 -6.95 30.92
C LEU A 148 10.27 -6.89 29.41
N ASP A 149 10.40 -8.03 28.75
CA ASP A 149 10.30 -8.12 27.29
C ASP A 149 9.44 -9.32 26.87
N LEU A 150 8.26 -9.01 26.37
CA LEU A 150 7.23 -9.96 25.98
C LEU A 150 6.73 -9.67 24.55
N GLU A 151 7.57 -9.03 23.74
CA GLU A 151 7.23 -8.62 22.37
C GLU A 151 6.73 -9.79 21.51
N GLY A 152 5.73 -9.56 20.66
CA GLY A 152 5.28 -10.54 19.66
C GLY A 152 4.67 -11.80 20.28
N ASN A 153 3.79 -11.64 21.26
CA ASN A 153 2.99 -12.69 21.89
C ASN A 153 1.49 -12.38 21.72
N ASP A 154 0.61 -13.18 22.33
CA ASP A 154 -0.85 -13.00 22.39
C ASP A 154 -1.30 -12.44 23.77
N ILE A 155 -0.47 -11.63 24.44
CA ILE A 155 -0.75 -11.10 25.79
C ILE A 155 -1.84 -10.04 25.74
N SER A 156 -2.82 -10.13 26.65
CA SER A 156 -3.97 -9.22 26.75
C SER A 156 -3.99 -8.48 28.10
N GLY A 157 -5.05 -7.72 28.36
CA GLY A 157 -5.24 -6.97 29.60
C GLY A 157 -4.88 -5.49 29.45
N SER A 158 -4.67 -4.81 30.58
CA SER A 158 -4.30 -3.39 30.63
C SER A 158 -3.13 -3.12 31.56
N LEU A 159 -2.45 -1.99 31.37
CA LEU A 159 -1.42 -1.53 32.28
C LEU A 159 -2.06 -1.08 33.62
N PRO A 160 -1.49 -1.45 34.78
CA PRO A 160 -2.07 -1.07 36.06
C PRO A 160 -1.96 0.43 36.29
N SER A 161 -2.99 1.04 36.90
CA SER A 161 -2.99 2.48 37.19
C SER A 161 -1.89 2.90 38.18
N ARG A 162 -1.38 1.96 39.00
CA ARG A 162 -0.25 2.15 39.91
C ARG A 162 0.65 0.91 39.89
N PHE A 163 1.95 1.13 39.75
CA PHE A 163 2.96 0.08 39.85
C PHE A 163 3.45 -0.07 41.30
N GLY A 164 3.47 -1.30 41.81
CA GLY A 164 3.91 -1.61 43.18
C GLY A 164 5.43 -1.74 43.33
N GLY A 165 6.14 -2.01 42.22
CA GLY A 165 7.60 -2.22 42.18
C GLY A 165 8.26 -1.55 40.96
N LEU A 166 9.23 -2.25 40.35
CA LEU A 166 9.86 -1.88 39.08
C LEU A 166 10.66 -0.56 39.06
N LYS A 167 11.15 -0.10 40.23
CA LYS A 167 11.94 1.15 40.35
C LYS A 167 13.24 1.13 39.53
N GLY A 168 13.79 -0.05 39.27
CA GLY A 168 14.99 -0.27 38.46
C GLY A 168 14.73 -0.60 37.00
N LEU A 169 13.47 -0.57 36.53
CA LEU A 169 13.12 -0.99 35.19
C LEU A 169 13.77 -0.06 34.15
N ARG A 170 14.43 -0.68 33.17
CA ARG A 170 15.14 -0.04 32.06
C ARG A 170 14.46 -0.31 30.73
N VAL A 171 13.91 -1.51 30.55
CA VAL A 171 13.24 -1.89 29.30
C VAL A 171 11.87 -2.44 29.64
N LEU A 172 10.83 -1.80 29.10
CA LEU A 172 9.47 -2.32 29.05
C LEU A 172 9.11 -2.50 27.57
N ASN A 173 9.20 -3.73 27.09
CA ASN A 173 8.87 -4.09 25.71
C ASN A 173 7.66 -5.02 25.69
N LEU A 174 6.49 -4.48 25.35
CA LEU A 174 5.23 -5.20 25.19
C LEU A 174 4.69 -5.06 23.76
N GLY A 175 5.55 -4.70 22.80
CA GLY A 175 5.14 -4.48 21.42
C GLY A 175 4.47 -5.72 20.79
N PHE A 176 3.57 -5.50 19.84
CA PHE A 176 2.89 -6.53 19.06
C PHE A 176 2.18 -7.58 19.92
N ASN A 177 1.30 -7.10 20.82
CA ASN A 177 0.45 -7.91 21.70
C ASN A 177 -1.01 -7.41 21.60
N GLY A 178 -1.88 -7.84 22.52
CA GLY A 178 -3.27 -7.41 22.67
C GLY A 178 -3.51 -6.48 23.86
N ILE A 179 -2.52 -5.70 24.32
CA ILE A 179 -2.65 -4.78 25.46
C ILE A 179 -3.66 -3.67 25.13
N SER A 180 -4.53 -3.33 26.07
CA SER A 180 -5.62 -2.34 25.91
C SER A 180 -5.71 -1.38 27.09
N GLY A 181 -6.61 -0.39 27.00
CA GLY A 181 -6.75 0.66 28.01
C GLY A 181 -5.74 1.79 27.82
N GLU A 182 -5.74 2.72 28.78
CA GLU A 182 -4.93 3.94 28.75
C GLU A 182 -3.48 3.71 29.18
N ILE A 183 -2.56 4.54 28.70
CA ILE A 183 -1.19 4.63 29.22
C ILE A 183 -1.26 5.37 30.57
N PRO A 184 -0.95 4.74 31.72
CA PRO A 184 -1.13 5.37 33.01
C PRO A 184 0.02 6.35 33.33
N ASP A 185 -0.32 7.50 33.90
CA ASP A 185 0.65 8.54 34.32
C ASP A 185 1.72 8.00 35.28
N SER A 186 1.42 6.94 36.02
CA SER A 186 2.34 6.30 36.97
C SER A 186 3.57 5.65 36.30
N LEU A 187 3.55 5.43 34.97
CA LEU A 187 4.73 5.03 34.21
C LEU A 187 5.88 6.05 34.32
N SER A 188 5.55 7.33 34.54
CA SER A 188 6.54 8.38 34.79
C SER A 188 7.41 8.13 36.03
N GLY A 189 6.98 7.23 36.93
CA GLY A 189 7.74 6.80 38.10
C GLY A 189 8.97 5.93 37.78
N PHE A 190 9.07 5.37 36.57
CA PHE A 190 10.22 4.56 36.14
C PHE A 190 11.39 5.43 35.69
N THR A 191 12.08 6.05 36.66
CA THR A 191 13.16 7.01 36.40
C THR A 191 14.40 6.42 35.69
N SER A 192 14.54 5.09 35.71
CA SER A 192 15.63 4.38 34.99
C SER A 192 15.22 3.86 33.62
N LEU A 193 13.97 4.08 33.19
CA LEU A 193 13.45 3.56 31.93
C LEU A 193 14.20 4.17 30.75
N GLN A 194 14.65 3.30 29.85
CA GLN A 194 15.38 3.61 28.61
C GLN A 194 14.53 3.30 27.39
N VAL A 195 13.75 2.22 27.44
CA VAL A 195 12.88 1.79 26.34
C VAL A 195 11.47 1.58 26.87
N LEU A 196 10.50 2.27 26.26
CA LEU A 196 9.09 1.99 26.36
C LEU A 196 8.55 1.63 24.97
N ASN A 197 8.24 0.36 24.75
CA ASN A 197 7.64 -0.13 23.52
C ASN A 197 6.27 -0.75 23.79
N LEU A 198 5.23 -0.08 23.28
CA LEU A 198 3.85 -0.53 23.27
C LEU A 198 3.29 -0.61 21.84
N ALA A 199 4.16 -0.58 20.82
CA ALA A 199 3.72 -0.54 19.42
C ALA A 199 2.86 -1.76 19.05
N GLY A 200 1.93 -1.62 18.10
CA GLY A 200 1.12 -2.72 17.58
C GLY A 200 0.22 -3.39 18.64
N ASN A 201 -0.38 -2.60 19.53
CA ASN A 201 -1.31 -3.06 20.56
C ASN A 201 -2.72 -2.48 20.32
N ARG A 202 -3.60 -2.55 21.32
CA ARG A 202 -4.96 -1.96 21.32
C ARG A 202 -5.08 -0.86 22.37
N VAL A 203 -3.98 -0.16 22.68
CA VAL A 203 -3.94 0.93 23.67
C VAL A 203 -4.87 2.04 23.21
N ASN A 204 -5.77 2.47 24.08
CA ASN A 204 -6.88 3.37 23.75
C ASN A 204 -7.25 4.27 24.95
N GLY A 205 -8.33 5.03 24.84
CA GLY A 205 -8.93 5.73 25.99
C GLY A 205 -8.31 7.07 26.38
N GLY A 206 -7.11 7.42 25.90
CA GLY A 206 -6.43 8.65 26.32
C GLY A 206 -5.27 9.09 25.42
N ALA A 207 -4.74 10.27 25.74
CA ALA A 207 -3.53 10.81 25.11
C ALA A 207 -2.26 10.22 25.73
N VAL A 208 -1.12 10.44 25.07
CA VAL A 208 0.19 10.15 25.68
C VAL A 208 0.34 11.00 26.95
N PRO A 209 0.60 10.42 28.14
CA PRO A 209 0.71 11.18 29.38
C PRO A 209 1.83 12.21 29.32
N LYS A 210 1.52 13.46 29.67
CA LYS A 210 2.50 14.56 29.75
C LYS A 210 3.55 14.31 30.84
N GLU A 211 3.21 13.51 31.84
CA GLU A 211 4.03 13.13 32.99
C GLU A 211 5.28 12.36 32.55
N ILE A 212 5.19 11.58 31.45
CA ILE A 212 6.35 10.92 30.83
C ILE A 212 7.42 11.95 30.46
N GLY A 213 7.00 13.07 29.85
CA GLY A 213 7.90 14.17 29.49
C GLY A 213 8.44 14.96 30.70
N PHE A 214 7.68 15.05 31.80
CA PHE A 214 8.16 15.72 33.02
C PHE A 214 9.19 14.91 33.80
N SER A 215 9.11 13.58 33.74
CA SER A 215 10.00 12.66 34.45
C SER A 215 10.76 11.75 33.49
N CYS A 216 11.26 12.31 32.40
CA CYS A 216 11.78 11.53 31.27
C CYS A 216 13.04 10.70 31.59
N GLY A 217 13.70 10.95 32.73
CA GLY A 217 14.72 10.06 33.28
C GLY A 217 15.85 9.76 32.28
N LYS A 218 15.97 8.48 31.91
CA LYS A 218 16.95 7.98 30.93
C LYS A 218 16.29 7.49 29.64
N LEU A 219 15.09 7.98 29.33
CA LEU A 219 14.31 7.48 28.20
C LEU A 219 15.00 7.82 26.87
N GLU A 220 15.29 6.78 26.09
CA GLU A 220 15.95 6.86 24.79
C GLU A 220 14.99 6.47 23.64
N TYR A 221 14.04 5.57 23.90
CA TYR A 221 13.15 5.01 22.89
C TYR A 221 11.70 5.01 23.37
N LEU A 222 10.84 5.73 22.63
CA LEU A 222 9.40 5.77 22.87
C LEU A 222 8.66 5.31 21.61
N GLU A 223 8.22 4.06 21.62
CA GLU A 223 7.64 3.34 20.48
C GLU A 223 6.15 3.05 20.78
N LEU A 224 5.26 3.85 20.21
CA LEU A 224 3.81 3.79 20.48
C LEU A 224 2.96 3.58 19.22
N ALA A 225 3.59 3.27 18.09
CA ALA A 225 2.90 3.16 16.81
C ALA A 225 1.84 2.05 16.76
N GLY A 226 0.87 2.16 15.86
CA GLY A 226 -0.15 1.13 15.64
C GLY A 226 -1.03 0.89 16.87
N ASN A 227 -1.59 1.97 17.43
CA ASN A 227 -2.50 1.96 18.57
C ASN A 227 -3.70 2.90 18.28
N PHE A 228 -4.55 3.15 19.28
CA PHE A 228 -5.71 4.04 19.18
C PHE A 228 -5.54 5.29 20.07
N LEU A 229 -4.33 5.83 20.17
CA LEU A 229 -4.04 7.02 20.98
C LEU A 229 -4.68 8.27 20.37
N ILE A 230 -5.25 9.13 21.22
CA ILE A 230 -5.94 10.38 20.83
C ILE A 230 -5.23 11.63 21.39
N GLY A 231 -5.69 12.82 21.03
CA GLY A 231 -5.13 14.09 21.56
C GLY A 231 -3.77 14.46 20.95
N GLY A 232 -3.16 15.52 21.46
CA GLY A 232 -1.88 16.03 20.94
C GLY A 232 -0.64 15.30 21.44
N ILE A 233 0.45 15.41 20.68
CA ILE A 233 1.79 15.00 21.14
C ILE A 233 2.18 15.92 22.33
N PRO A 234 2.52 15.39 23.52
CA PRO A 234 2.80 16.23 24.68
C PRO A 234 4.03 17.10 24.49
N ARG A 235 3.87 18.42 24.66
CA ARG A 235 5.00 19.40 24.62
C ARG A 235 6.11 19.07 25.62
N SER A 236 5.75 18.43 26.74
CA SER A 236 6.69 18.00 27.77
C SER A 236 7.71 16.97 27.26
N LEU A 237 7.43 16.25 26.17
CA LEU A 237 8.42 15.36 25.54
C LEU A 237 9.67 16.11 25.07
N GLY A 238 9.58 17.41 24.80
CA GLY A 238 10.75 18.25 24.51
C GLY A 238 11.75 18.39 25.67
N ASN A 239 11.40 17.95 26.88
CA ASN A 239 12.33 17.90 28.03
C ASN A 239 13.15 16.59 28.07
N CYS A 240 12.84 15.61 27.23
CA CYS A 240 13.49 14.31 27.18
C CYS A 240 14.82 14.35 26.43
N SER A 241 15.83 15.05 26.95
CA SER A 241 17.09 15.32 26.22
C SER A 241 17.87 14.08 25.74
N GLY A 242 17.62 12.91 26.34
CA GLY A 242 18.20 11.62 25.92
C GLY A 242 17.42 10.87 24.84
N LEU A 243 16.25 11.36 24.43
CA LEU A 243 15.37 10.67 23.49
C LEU A 243 16.02 10.60 22.10
N ARG A 244 16.14 9.38 21.58
CA ARG A 244 16.74 9.04 20.28
C ARG A 244 15.70 8.66 19.25
N SER A 245 14.63 7.97 19.67
CA SER A 245 13.55 7.51 18.79
C SER A 245 12.20 7.90 19.36
N LEU A 246 11.40 8.57 18.54
CA LEU A 246 10.00 8.87 18.81
C LEU A 246 9.15 8.40 17.63
N VAL A 247 8.45 7.29 17.81
CA VAL A 247 7.69 6.62 16.76
C VAL A 247 6.23 6.51 17.19
N LEU A 248 5.37 7.26 16.51
CA LEU A 248 3.98 7.49 16.86
C LEU A 248 3.00 7.15 15.72
N TYR A 249 3.50 6.57 14.63
CA TYR A 249 2.70 6.37 13.42
C TYR A 249 1.46 5.48 13.65
N SER A 250 0.44 5.60 12.81
CA SER A 250 -0.79 4.78 12.91
C SER A 250 -1.46 4.90 14.27
N ASN A 251 -1.85 6.11 14.62
CA ASN A 251 -2.67 6.44 15.79
C ASN A 251 -3.77 7.44 15.38
N LEU A 252 -4.51 7.97 16.36
CA LEU A 252 -5.53 9.01 16.17
C LEU A 252 -5.08 10.35 16.78
N LEU A 253 -3.77 10.61 16.81
CA LEU A 253 -3.20 11.83 17.39
C LEU A 253 -3.63 13.04 16.57
N GLN A 254 -3.90 14.15 17.26
CA GLN A 254 -4.40 15.39 16.70
C GLN A 254 -3.44 16.54 17.05
N GLU A 255 -3.84 17.76 16.72
CA GLU A 255 -3.05 18.98 16.98
C GLU A 255 -1.72 19.03 16.21
N ALA A 256 -0.92 20.06 16.48
CA ALA A 256 0.35 20.29 15.81
C ALA A 256 1.52 19.54 16.46
N ILE A 257 2.55 19.26 15.66
CA ILE A 257 3.84 18.79 16.17
C ILE A 257 4.41 19.88 17.11
N PRO A 258 4.71 19.57 18.38
CA PRO A 258 5.24 20.55 19.32
C PRO A 258 6.59 21.12 18.89
N VAL A 259 6.72 22.44 18.91
CA VAL A 259 8.00 23.14 18.66
C VAL A 259 9.08 22.75 19.67
N GLU A 260 8.68 22.33 20.87
CA GLU A 260 9.58 21.87 21.94
C GLU A 260 10.35 20.61 21.56
N LEU A 261 9.88 19.80 20.60
CA LEU A 261 10.64 18.65 20.09
C LEU A 261 11.96 19.08 19.44
N GLY A 262 12.07 20.32 18.96
CA GLY A 262 13.33 20.89 18.47
C GLY A 262 14.44 21.00 19.52
N ARG A 263 14.13 20.82 20.82
CA ARG A 263 15.14 20.79 21.90
C ARG A 263 15.84 19.43 22.02
N LEU A 264 15.37 18.41 21.31
CA LEU A 264 15.85 17.04 21.41
C LEU A 264 17.11 16.82 20.54
N ASN A 265 18.26 17.25 21.05
CA ASN A 265 19.53 17.18 20.32
C ASN A 265 19.97 15.74 19.98
N GLU A 266 19.57 14.75 20.77
CA GLU A 266 19.88 13.33 20.56
C GLU A 266 18.88 12.61 19.65
N LEU A 267 17.80 13.26 19.23
CA LEU A 267 16.75 12.66 18.42
C LEU A 267 17.31 12.25 17.05
N GLN A 268 17.11 11.00 16.68
CA GLN A 268 17.57 10.37 15.45
C GLN A 268 16.40 10.01 14.53
N VAL A 269 15.29 9.56 15.11
CA VAL A 269 14.11 9.11 14.37
C VAL A 269 12.88 9.83 14.90
N LEU A 270 12.13 10.46 14.00
CA LEU A 270 10.80 10.99 14.26
C LEU A 270 9.85 10.48 13.17
N ASP A 271 8.90 9.62 13.57
CA ASP A 271 7.82 9.16 12.70
C ASP A 271 6.46 9.48 13.32
N VAL A 272 5.71 10.34 12.65
CA VAL A 272 4.39 10.81 13.06
C VAL A 272 3.31 10.54 12.01
N SER A 273 3.64 9.74 10.99
CA SER A 273 2.74 9.45 9.87
C SER A 273 1.43 8.77 10.29
N ARG A 274 0.41 8.82 9.44
CA ARG A 274 -0.89 8.14 9.67
C ARG A 274 -1.51 8.48 11.02
N ASN A 275 -1.60 9.77 11.28
CA ASN A 275 -2.33 10.37 12.40
C ASN A 275 -3.28 11.44 11.83
N SER A 276 -3.90 12.24 12.68
CA SER A 276 -4.72 13.41 12.31
C SER A 276 -4.04 14.73 12.71
N LEU A 277 -2.71 14.80 12.59
CA LEU A 277 -1.91 15.97 12.98
C LEU A 277 -2.15 17.14 12.02
N SER A 278 -2.08 18.36 12.53
CA SER A 278 -2.32 19.58 11.75
C SER A 278 -1.32 20.70 12.04
N GLY A 279 -1.52 21.88 11.44
CA GLY A 279 -0.62 23.03 11.62
C GLY A 279 0.70 22.89 10.85
N SER A 280 1.63 23.81 11.08
CA SER A 280 2.90 23.85 10.34
C SER A 280 3.94 22.89 10.91
N ILE A 281 4.76 22.31 10.03
CA ILE A 281 5.94 21.53 10.42
C ILE A 281 6.92 22.48 11.16
N PRO A 282 7.32 22.20 12.42
CA PRO A 282 8.16 23.11 13.19
C PRO A 282 9.54 23.31 12.59
N LEU A 283 9.92 24.57 12.33
CA LEU A 283 11.28 24.96 11.92
C LEU A 283 12.31 24.53 12.97
N GLU A 284 11.93 24.49 14.25
CA GLU A 284 12.77 24.13 15.38
C GLU A 284 13.36 22.73 15.26
N LEU A 285 12.78 21.85 14.44
CA LEU A 285 13.37 20.52 14.13
C LEU A 285 14.76 20.64 13.50
N LYS A 286 15.12 21.80 12.92
CA LYS A 286 16.50 22.07 12.44
C LYS A 286 17.55 22.02 13.55
N TYR A 287 17.16 22.18 14.81
CA TYR A 287 18.07 22.11 15.95
C TYR A 287 18.35 20.66 16.40
N CYS A 288 17.57 19.69 15.92
CA CYS A 288 17.82 18.27 16.14
C CYS A 288 19.00 17.79 15.29
N SER A 289 20.22 18.17 15.65
CA SER A 289 21.44 17.92 14.86
C SER A 289 21.75 16.44 14.59
N ASN A 290 21.19 15.52 15.39
CA ASN A 290 21.32 14.08 15.20
C ASN A 290 20.19 13.45 14.37
N LEU A 291 19.19 14.23 13.95
CA LEU A 291 18.02 13.72 13.25
C LEU A 291 18.45 13.10 11.91
N SER A 292 18.15 11.82 11.78
CA SER A 292 18.55 10.97 10.67
C SER A 292 17.35 10.56 9.82
N VAL A 293 16.18 10.37 10.44
CA VAL A 293 14.96 9.94 9.76
C VAL A 293 13.80 10.80 10.22
N LEU A 294 13.13 11.44 9.26
CA LEU A 294 11.91 12.22 9.47
C LEU A 294 10.81 11.68 8.56
N VAL A 295 9.76 11.13 9.16
CA VAL A 295 8.58 10.60 8.46
C VAL A 295 7.36 11.38 8.93
N LEU A 296 6.79 12.16 8.03
CA LEU A 296 5.62 13.03 8.29
C LEU A 296 4.32 12.40 7.80
N SER A 297 4.39 11.61 6.74
CA SER A 297 3.23 11.01 6.10
C SER A 297 3.64 9.69 5.45
N ASN A 298 2.79 8.67 5.47
CA ASN A 298 3.08 7.38 4.87
C ASN A 298 1.82 6.76 4.26
N LEU A 299 1.83 6.55 2.95
CA LEU A 299 0.71 5.99 2.20
C LEU A 299 0.64 4.46 2.28
N PHE A 300 1.68 3.82 2.81
CA PHE A 300 1.72 2.39 3.08
C PHE A 300 1.32 2.15 4.53
N ASP A 301 0.36 1.25 4.76
CA ASP A 301 0.10 0.71 6.09
C ASP A 301 1.03 -0.48 6.33
N PRO A 302 2.04 -0.36 7.20
CA PRO A 302 2.89 -1.50 7.48
C PRO A 302 2.25 -2.42 8.54
N VAL A 303 1.14 -2.02 9.18
CA VAL A 303 0.37 -2.86 10.10
C VAL A 303 -0.65 -3.65 9.27
N PRO A 304 -0.46 -4.96 9.08
CA PRO A 304 -1.38 -5.74 8.29
C PRO A 304 -2.73 -5.82 9.00
N SER A 305 -3.80 -5.51 8.28
CA SER A 305 -5.15 -5.91 8.66
C SER A 305 -5.17 -7.41 8.90
N SER A 306 -5.84 -7.83 9.98
CA SER A 306 -5.85 -9.20 10.50
C SER A 306 -6.64 -10.20 9.63
N GLU A 307 -6.80 -9.96 8.34
CA GLU A 307 -7.51 -10.84 7.43
C GLU A 307 -6.80 -10.91 6.08
N GLY A 308 -6.12 -12.04 5.84
CA GLY A 308 -6.15 -12.77 4.57
C GLY A 308 -5.80 -12.09 3.25
N ASP A 309 -5.38 -10.83 3.20
CA ASP A 309 -5.06 -10.19 1.93
C ASP A 309 -3.67 -10.62 1.45
N SER A 310 -3.74 -11.43 0.40
CA SER A 310 -2.67 -11.93 -0.45
C SER A 310 -1.67 -10.85 -0.87
N TYR A 311 -0.42 -11.29 -1.00
CA TYR A 311 0.83 -10.61 -1.38
C TYR A 311 0.83 -9.82 -2.71
N LEU A 312 -0.19 -9.01 -2.99
CA LEU A 312 -0.23 -8.11 -4.14
C LEU A 312 -0.80 -6.77 -3.64
N GLY A 313 0.01 -5.72 -3.75
CA GLY A 313 -0.19 -4.42 -3.11
C GLY A 313 -1.37 -3.60 -3.65
N LEU A 314 -2.59 -4.13 -3.63
CA LEU A 314 -3.82 -3.42 -3.97
C LEU A 314 -5.02 -4.07 -3.26
N SER A 315 -5.39 -3.59 -2.05
CA SER A 315 -6.79 -3.50 -1.55
C SER A 315 -6.90 -3.45 -0.01
N SER A 316 -6.67 -2.31 0.63
CA SER A 316 -7.60 -1.71 1.63
C SER A 316 -7.09 -0.33 2.04
N SER A 317 -7.73 0.72 1.52
CA SER A 317 -7.60 2.16 1.84
C SER A 317 -6.24 2.71 2.34
N SER A 318 -5.58 3.45 1.43
CA SER A 318 -4.46 4.37 1.68
C SER A 318 -4.90 5.57 2.54
N ASP A 319 -5.14 5.31 3.81
CA ASP A 319 -5.66 6.29 4.75
C ASP A 319 -4.50 6.94 5.50
N GLU A 320 -4.03 8.08 4.97
CA GLU A 320 -3.20 9.07 5.66
C GLU A 320 -4.09 10.27 5.99
N PHE A 321 -4.08 10.73 7.23
CA PHE A 321 -4.99 11.77 7.72
C PHE A 321 -4.27 13.00 8.27
N ASN A 322 -2.93 13.04 8.22
CA ASN A 322 -2.18 14.23 8.58
C ASN A 322 -2.47 15.35 7.57
N PHE A 323 -2.68 16.56 8.09
CA PHE A 323 -3.01 17.76 7.33
C PHE A 323 -2.07 18.90 7.73
N PHE A 324 -0.83 18.84 7.25
CA PHE A 324 0.13 19.91 7.52
C PHE A 324 -0.17 21.17 6.71
N GLU A 325 -0.01 22.32 7.34
CA GLU A 325 -0.18 23.63 6.73
C GLU A 325 1.18 24.25 6.37
N GLY A 326 1.25 24.88 5.20
CA GLY A 326 2.46 25.60 4.77
C GLY A 326 3.52 24.70 4.14
N VAL A 327 4.78 25.13 4.19
CA VAL A 327 5.90 24.51 3.46
C VAL A 327 6.67 23.56 4.37
N ILE A 328 7.36 22.58 3.78
CA ILE A 328 8.41 21.83 4.49
C ILE A 328 9.59 22.78 4.70
N PRO A 329 10.00 23.08 5.95
CA PRO A 329 11.10 24.01 6.21
C PRO A 329 12.40 23.54 5.54
N ALA A 330 12.96 24.35 4.65
CA ALA A 330 14.17 24.01 3.90
C ALA A 330 15.39 23.81 4.83
N GLU A 331 15.38 24.42 6.01
CA GLU A 331 16.41 24.28 7.03
C GLU A 331 16.50 22.86 7.61
N ILE A 332 15.44 22.05 7.48
CA ILE A 332 15.50 20.63 7.86
C ILE A 332 16.34 19.85 6.84
N ALA A 333 16.31 20.24 5.55
CA ALA A 333 17.05 19.56 4.49
C ALA A 333 18.58 19.71 4.63
N THR A 334 19.06 20.70 5.39
CA THR A 334 20.50 20.96 5.61
C THR A 334 21.06 20.24 6.83
N LEU A 335 20.26 19.41 7.52
CA LEU A 335 20.71 18.64 8.68
C LEU A 335 21.84 17.65 8.32
N PRO A 336 22.94 17.63 9.08
CA PRO A 336 24.17 16.93 8.68
C PRO A 336 24.07 15.40 8.72
N LYS A 337 23.16 14.86 9.54
CA LYS A 337 22.94 13.41 9.69
C LYS A 337 21.69 12.91 8.98
N LEU A 338 20.96 13.78 8.27
CA LEU A 338 19.74 13.42 7.59
C LEU A 338 20.01 12.35 6.53
N LYS A 339 19.28 11.23 6.63
CA LYS A 339 19.31 10.11 5.68
C LYS A 339 18.01 10.00 4.92
N ILE A 340 16.89 10.11 5.64
CA ILE A 340 15.55 9.89 5.10
C ILE A 340 14.68 11.08 5.47
N ILE A 341 14.06 11.68 4.46
CA ILE A 341 12.93 12.60 4.62
C ILE A 341 11.76 12.07 3.80
N TRP A 342 10.65 11.78 4.48
CA TRP A 342 9.52 11.09 3.91
C TRP A 342 8.23 11.85 4.23
N ALA A 343 7.71 12.57 3.24
CA ALA A 343 6.57 13.46 3.38
C ALA A 343 5.71 13.52 2.11
N PRO A 344 5.21 12.39 1.58
CA PRO A 344 4.24 12.42 0.50
C PRO A 344 2.90 13.00 0.96
N ARG A 345 2.13 13.64 0.07
CA ARG A 345 0.75 14.09 0.36
C ARG A 345 0.62 15.01 1.61
N VAL A 346 1.65 15.77 1.95
CA VAL A 346 1.56 16.78 3.03
C VAL A 346 1.02 18.13 2.54
N LEU A 347 0.60 18.20 1.26
CA LEU A 347 0.06 19.39 0.60
C LEU A 347 1.00 20.61 0.63
N ALA A 348 2.31 20.38 0.74
CA ALA A 348 3.30 21.44 0.83
C ALA A 348 3.39 22.23 -0.50
N PRO A 349 3.10 23.55 -0.52
CA PRO A 349 3.28 24.40 -1.68
C PRO A 349 4.71 24.97 -1.73
N GLY A 350 5.07 25.60 -2.86
CA GLY A 350 6.34 26.32 -3.03
C GLY A 350 7.38 25.53 -3.81
N ASN A 351 8.62 26.01 -3.80
CA ASN A 351 9.73 25.37 -4.51
C ASN A 351 10.35 24.25 -3.66
N LEU A 352 10.97 23.27 -4.30
CA LEU A 352 11.83 22.32 -3.63
C LEU A 352 13.02 23.02 -2.95
N PRO A 353 13.56 22.49 -1.83
CA PRO A 353 14.79 23.00 -1.23
C PRO A 353 15.93 23.07 -2.25
N SER A 354 16.57 24.24 -2.37
CA SER A 354 17.73 24.44 -3.25
C SER A 354 19.05 24.05 -2.58
N ASP A 355 19.15 24.23 -1.26
CA ASP A 355 20.31 23.87 -0.45
C ASP A 355 20.02 22.60 0.37
N TRP A 356 20.90 21.60 0.21
CA TRP A 356 20.85 20.31 0.90
C TRP A 356 22.06 20.11 1.83
N GLY A 357 22.80 21.18 2.13
CA GLY A 357 24.01 21.14 2.94
C GLY A 357 25.09 20.27 2.29
N SER A 358 25.78 19.45 3.09
CA SER A 358 26.76 18.49 2.54
C SER A 358 26.12 17.25 1.93
N CYS A 359 24.88 16.92 2.33
CA CYS A 359 24.12 15.73 1.97
C CYS A 359 24.93 14.39 1.89
N ASP A 360 26.00 14.27 2.69
CA ASP A 360 26.90 13.10 2.70
C ASP A 360 26.22 11.81 3.20
N ASN A 361 25.08 11.95 3.87
CA ASN A 361 24.30 10.86 4.48
C ASN A 361 22.92 10.68 3.83
N LEU A 362 22.49 11.58 2.96
CA LEU A 362 21.15 11.55 2.39
C LEU A 362 21.01 10.35 1.46
N GLU A 363 20.04 9.48 1.75
CA GLU A 363 19.80 8.20 1.08
C GLU A 363 18.45 8.20 0.35
N MET A 364 17.40 8.75 0.98
CA MET A 364 16.03 8.71 0.46
C MET A 364 15.28 10.03 0.68
N VAL A 365 14.62 10.52 -0.37
CA VAL A 365 13.72 11.68 -0.34
C VAL A 365 12.40 11.28 -0.98
N ASN A 366 11.30 11.39 -0.24
CA ASN A 366 9.96 11.23 -0.79
C ASN A 366 9.11 12.47 -0.52
N PHE A 367 8.84 13.22 -1.59
CA PHE A 367 7.94 14.36 -1.63
C PHE A 367 6.82 14.16 -2.68
N GLY A 368 6.48 12.93 -3.03
CA GLY A 368 5.40 12.62 -3.96
C GLY A 368 4.04 13.21 -3.52
N GLN A 369 3.14 13.48 -4.45
CA GLN A 369 1.76 13.93 -4.20
C GLN A 369 1.66 15.25 -3.40
N ASN A 370 2.61 16.17 -3.56
CA ASN A 370 2.59 17.49 -2.93
C ASN A 370 2.17 18.60 -3.92
N LEU A 371 2.42 19.86 -3.57
CA LEU A 371 2.13 21.04 -4.40
C LEU A 371 3.43 21.76 -4.83
N PHE A 372 4.57 21.05 -4.85
CA PHE A 372 5.86 21.64 -5.22
C PHE A 372 5.85 22.12 -6.67
N ASN A 373 6.40 23.30 -6.93
CA ASN A 373 6.52 23.89 -8.26
C ASN A 373 7.96 24.33 -8.55
N GLY A 374 8.18 24.89 -9.74
CA GLY A 374 9.52 25.26 -10.21
C GLY A 374 10.26 24.10 -10.86
N GLU A 375 11.57 24.24 -11.01
CA GLU A 375 12.46 23.22 -11.60
C GLU A 375 12.98 22.25 -10.55
N ILE A 376 13.36 21.04 -10.99
CA ILE A 376 14.03 20.07 -10.13
C ILE A 376 15.38 20.65 -9.72
N SER A 377 15.63 20.75 -8.40
CA SER A 377 16.85 21.35 -7.85
C SER A 377 18.11 20.61 -8.31
N GLU A 378 19.10 21.34 -8.85
CA GLU A 378 20.45 20.80 -9.14
C GLU A 378 21.19 20.37 -7.85
N GLY A 379 20.69 20.74 -6.66
CA GLY A 379 21.31 20.39 -5.37
C GLY A 379 21.52 18.88 -5.19
N PHE A 380 20.60 18.05 -5.70
CA PHE A 380 20.67 16.59 -5.60
C PHE A 380 21.88 15.96 -6.31
N ILE A 381 22.46 16.64 -7.30
CA ILE A 381 23.61 16.16 -8.09
C ILE A 381 24.82 15.88 -7.18
N HIS A 382 24.95 16.65 -6.09
CA HIS A 382 26.08 16.55 -5.16
C HIS A 382 25.90 15.46 -4.10
N CYS A 383 24.69 14.90 -3.95
CA CYS A 383 24.33 13.97 -2.89
C CYS A 383 24.63 12.52 -3.26
N ARG A 384 25.89 12.12 -3.08
CA ARG A 384 26.44 10.84 -3.59
C ARG A 384 25.77 9.57 -3.04
N LYS A 385 25.12 9.63 -1.87
CA LYS A 385 24.43 8.46 -1.29
C LYS A 385 22.96 8.35 -1.71
N LEU A 386 22.38 9.43 -2.24
CA LEU A 386 20.97 9.49 -2.61
C LEU A 386 20.67 8.44 -3.68
N HIS A 387 19.74 7.54 -3.39
CA HIS A 387 19.36 6.45 -4.29
C HIS A 387 17.86 6.28 -4.44
N PHE A 388 17.06 6.95 -3.61
CA PHE A 388 15.60 7.02 -3.74
C PHE A 388 15.17 8.49 -3.79
N LEU A 389 14.54 8.90 -4.88
CA LEU A 389 13.95 10.21 -5.05
C LEU A 389 12.56 10.07 -5.67
N ASP A 390 11.52 10.38 -4.90
CA ASP A 390 10.15 10.47 -5.38
C ASP A 390 9.64 11.90 -5.24
N LEU A 391 9.33 12.51 -6.39
CA LEU A 391 8.77 13.84 -6.59
C LEU A 391 7.51 13.75 -7.48
N SER A 392 6.91 12.57 -7.59
CA SER A 392 5.72 12.32 -8.41
C SER A 392 4.54 13.19 -7.98
N LEU A 393 3.57 13.42 -8.87
CA LEU A 393 2.29 14.07 -8.59
C LEU A 393 2.42 15.45 -7.90
N ASN A 394 3.42 16.24 -8.29
CA ASN A 394 3.61 17.63 -7.88
C ASN A 394 3.18 18.59 -9.01
N ARG A 395 3.79 19.78 -9.11
CA ARG A 395 3.60 20.80 -10.17
C ARG A 395 4.95 21.25 -10.77
N LEU A 396 5.92 20.35 -10.78
CA LEU A 396 7.28 20.60 -11.28
C LEU A 396 7.29 20.80 -12.80
N THR A 397 8.19 21.65 -13.25
CA THR A 397 8.39 22.04 -14.66
C THR A 397 9.88 22.00 -15.00
N GLY A 398 10.26 22.17 -16.26
CA GLY A 398 11.66 22.25 -16.69
C GLY A 398 11.96 21.40 -17.93
N GLU A 399 13.23 21.34 -18.30
CA GLU A 399 13.74 20.48 -19.36
C GLU A 399 14.44 19.26 -18.77
N LEU A 400 14.36 18.12 -19.47
CA LEU A 400 15.24 16.97 -19.21
C LEU A 400 16.61 17.28 -19.87
N SER A 401 17.42 18.20 -19.31
CA SER A 401 18.63 18.73 -19.98
C SER A 401 20.00 18.26 -19.41
N GLU A 402 20.87 17.86 -20.36
CA GLU A 402 22.34 17.70 -20.48
C GLU A 402 23.26 17.25 -19.33
N LYS A 403 22.93 17.41 -18.06
CA LYS A 403 23.81 16.97 -16.96
C LYS A 403 23.22 15.74 -16.28
N PRO A 404 24.05 14.80 -15.78
CA PRO A 404 23.56 13.67 -15.02
C PRO A 404 22.82 14.19 -13.79
N LEU A 405 21.49 14.33 -13.92
CA LEU A 405 20.60 14.90 -12.90
C LEU A 405 20.57 14.07 -11.63
N ALA A 406 21.29 12.95 -11.59
CA ALA A 406 21.35 12.09 -10.43
C ALA A 406 22.66 11.27 -10.40
N PRO A 407 23.30 11.14 -9.22
CA PRO A 407 24.09 9.94 -8.94
C PRO A 407 23.15 8.73 -8.98
N CYS A 408 23.34 7.83 -9.94
CA CYS A 408 22.91 6.42 -9.94
C CYS A 408 21.77 6.03 -8.97
N MET A 409 20.56 6.56 -9.16
CA MET A 409 19.42 6.31 -8.28
C MET A 409 18.72 4.99 -8.61
N THR A 410 18.35 4.24 -7.57
CA THR A 410 17.49 3.06 -7.63
C THR A 410 16.05 3.46 -7.99
N VAL A 411 15.52 4.50 -7.34
CA VAL A 411 14.20 5.04 -7.65
C VAL A 411 14.35 6.52 -7.97
N PHE A 412 13.88 6.93 -9.14
CA PHE A 412 13.75 8.33 -9.50
C PHE A 412 12.40 8.57 -10.17
N ASP A 413 11.40 8.96 -9.38
CA ASP A 413 10.05 9.22 -9.87
C ASP A 413 9.75 10.71 -9.84
N VAL A 414 9.44 11.30 -11.00
CA VAL A 414 8.96 12.68 -11.15
C VAL A 414 7.67 12.68 -11.99
N SER A 415 6.93 11.58 -12.03
CA SER A 415 5.78 11.41 -12.89
C SER A 415 4.57 12.25 -12.48
N GLY A 416 3.65 12.53 -13.40
CA GLY A 416 2.33 13.09 -13.09
C GLY A 416 2.31 14.54 -12.59
N ASN A 417 3.36 15.34 -12.83
CA ASN A 417 3.40 16.75 -12.42
C ASN A 417 2.48 17.67 -13.24
N VAL A 418 1.80 17.14 -14.27
CA VAL A 418 0.88 17.87 -15.15
C VAL A 418 -0.56 17.35 -15.07
N GLY A 419 -0.87 16.49 -14.09
CA GLY A 419 -2.25 16.13 -13.73
C GLY A 419 -2.90 15.07 -14.63
N VAL A 420 -2.11 14.24 -15.30
CA VAL A 420 -2.62 13.02 -15.95
C VAL A 420 -2.56 11.85 -14.96
N PRO A 421 -3.66 11.13 -14.71
CA PRO A 421 -3.63 9.91 -13.90
C PRO A 421 -2.89 8.84 -14.70
N PHE A 422 -1.66 8.54 -14.29
CA PHE A 422 -0.91 7.44 -14.88
C PHE A 422 -1.24 6.13 -14.15
N ILE A 423 -1.63 5.12 -14.91
CA ILE A 423 -1.76 3.74 -14.45
C ILE A 423 -0.66 2.96 -15.15
N GLY A 424 0.31 2.52 -14.36
CA GLY A 424 1.35 1.60 -14.78
C GLY A 424 2.01 1.08 -13.52
N ASP A 425 1.36 0.10 -12.89
CA ASP A 425 1.97 -0.69 -11.83
C ASP A 425 3.24 -1.33 -12.38
N VAL A 426 4.39 -0.89 -11.88
CA VAL A 426 5.70 -1.43 -12.26
C VAL A 426 6.04 -2.58 -11.32
N GLY A 427 5.12 -3.55 -11.26
CA GLY A 427 5.19 -4.69 -10.35
C GLY A 427 6.48 -5.47 -10.54
N GLY A 428 7.28 -5.55 -9.46
CA GLY A 428 8.46 -6.42 -9.39
C GLY A 428 9.79 -5.84 -9.88
N LEU A 429 9.88 -4.55 -10.23
CA LEU A 429 11.17 -3.94 -10.57
C LEU A 429 11.88 -3.37 -9.34
N THR A 430 13.18 -3.67 -9.23
CA THR A 430 14.04 -3.18 -8.15
C THR A 430 14.48 -1.73 -8.39
N VAL A 431 14.54 -1.29 -9.65
CA VAL A 431 14.98 0.04 -10.06
C VAL A 431 14.03 0.61 -11.10
N TYR A 432 13.61 1.87 -10.94
CA TYR A 432 12.84 2.54 -11.99
C TYR A 432 13.04 4.05 -12.00
N HIS A 433 13.07 4.61 -13.21
CA HIS A 433 13.06 6.05 -13.49
C HIS A 433 11.78 6.40 -14.24
N ASN A 434 10.94 7.23 -13.61
CA ASN A 434 9.62 7.54 -14.11
C ASN A 434 9.45 9.05 -14.29
N PHE A 435 9.46 9.47 -15.55
CA PHE A 435 9.27 10.83 -16.04
C PHE A 435 7.91 11.03 -16.70
N GLY A 436 7.00 10.04 -16.63
CA GLY A 436 5.76 10.05 -17.40
C GLY A 436 4.72 11.09 -16.93
N GLY A 437 3.81 11.50 -17.81
CA GLY A 437 2.68 12.37 -17.48
C GLY A 437 3.08 13.81 -17.13
N ASN A 438 4.03 14.36 -17.88
CA ASN A 438 4.66 15.66 -17.64
C ASN A 438 4.66 16.54 -18.90
N ASN A 439 5.32 17.69 -18.83
CA ASN A 439 5.45 18.62 -19.94
C ASN A 439 6.92 18.83 -20.35
N PHE A 440 7.78 17.82 -20.10
CA PHE A 440 9.21 17.93 -20.37
C PHE A 440 9.50 18.09 -21.87
N THR A 441 10.44 18.98 -22.19
CA THR A 441 10.94 19.25 -23.54
C THR A 441 12.43 18.92 -23.64
N GLY A 442 12.97 19.00 -24.86
CA GLY A 442 14.37 18.69 -25.15
C GLY A 442 14.54 17.28 -25.74
N ASP A 443 15.77 16.97 -26.11
CA ASP A 443 16.12 15.70 -26.74
C ASP A 443 16.42 14.64 -25.68
N LEU A 444 15.97 13.40 -25.91
CA LEU A 444 16.27 12.29 -25.01
C LEU A 444 17.77 11.91 -25.16
N GLN A 445 18.53 12.00 -24.08
CA GLN A 445 19.97 11.64 -24.04
C GLN A 445 20.23 10.35 -23.25
N SER A 446 21.43 9.77 -23.41
CA SER A 446 21.87 8.59 -22.66
C SER A 446 21.85 8.84 -21.15
N MET A 447 21.24 7.94 -20.38
CA MET A 447 21.16 8.09 -18.92
C MET A 447 22.26 7.29 -18.21
N PRO A 448 22.99 7.88 -17.24
CA PRO A 448 23.96 7.14 -16.46
C PRO A 448 23.27 6.30 -15.39
N ILE A 449 23.10 5.01 -15.68
CA ILE A 449 22.80 4.00 -14.66
C ILE A 449 24.12 3.65 -13.94
N GLY A 450 24.14 3.71 -12.62
CA GLY A 450 25.27 3.21 -11.84
C GLY A 450 25.12 1.74 -11.57
N LEU A 451 25.66 0.95 -12.48
CA LEU A 451 25.75 -0.50 -12.36
C LEU A 451 26.40 -0.96 -11.03
N ASP A 452 27.32 -0.15 -10.46
CA ASP A 452 28.05 -0.49 -9.23
C ASP A 452 27.17 -0.70 -7.98
N ARG A 453 25.90 -0.25 -8.00
CA ARG A 453 24.94 -0.44 -6.90
C ARG A 453 23.86 -1.48 -7.18
N LEU A 454 23.86 -2.06 -8.38
CA LEU A 454 22.86 -3.04 -8.78
C LEU A 454 23.38 -4.43 -8.39
N GLY A 455 22.62 -5.12 -7.55
CA GLY A 455 22.88 -6.53 -7.25
C GLY A 455 22.58 -7.42 -8.46
N GLU A 456 23.08 -8.65 -8.43
CA GLU A 456 22.64 -9.69 -9.37
C GLU A 456 21.09 -9.82 -9.28
N GLN A 457 20.40 -9.94 -10.42
CA GLN A 457 18.92 -10.06 -10.56
C GLN A 457 18.08 -8.76 -10.49
N THR A 458 18.63 -7.61 -10.88
CA THR A 458 17.89 -6.33 -10.84
C THR A 458 17.06 -6.09 -12.11
N GLY A 459 15.76 -5.81 -11.98
CA GLY A 459 14.92 -5.28 -13.05
C GLY A 459 14.92 -3.73 -13.11
N TYR A 460 14.96 -3.15 -14.31
CA TYR A 460 14.98 -1.70 -14.57
C TYR A 460 13.81 -1.23 -15.44
N ALA A 461 13.17 -0.11 -15.09
CA ALA A 461 12.24 0.60 -15.99
C ALA A 461 12.68 2.04 -16.25
N PHE A 462 12.62 2.44 -17.52
CA PHE A 462 12.65 3.82 -17.96
C PHE A 462 11.30 4.20 -18.57
N LEU A 463 10.58 5.10 -17.92
CA LEU A 463 9.25 5.54 -18.33
C LEU A 463 9.28 7.05 -18.56
N ALA A 464 8.95 7.51 -19.77
CA ALA A 464 8.82 8.94 -20.11
C ALA A 464 7.57 9.21 -20.95
N VAL A 465 6.51 8.43 -20.69
CA VAL A 465 5.22 8.45 -21.39
C VAL A 465 4.55 9.83 -21.30
N GLU A 466 3.87 10.29 -22.34
CA GLU A 466 3.07 11.53 -22.30
C GLU A 466 3.89 12.76 -21.87
N ASN A 467 4.83 13.15 -22.74
CA ASN A 467 5.67 14.35 -22.59
C ASN A 467 5.72 15.15 -23.91
N LYS A 468 6.63 16.13 -24.00
CA LYS A 468 6.92 16.91 -25.22
C LYS A 468 8.35 16.71 -25.71
N LEU A 469 8.95 15.53 -25.46
CA LEU A 469 10.33 15.22 -25.84
C LEU A 469 10.50 15.25 -27.36
N THR A 470 11.61 15.82 -27.83
CA THR A 470 11.99 15.97 -29.24
C THR A 470 13.26 15.17 -29.56
N GLY A 471 13.87 15.43 -30.72
CA GLY A 471 15.13 14.82 -31.10
C GLY A 471 15.01 13.37 -31.60
N PRO A 472 16.12 12.77 -32.02
CA PRO A 472 16.19 11.35 -32.37
C PRO A 472 16.08 10.46 -31.12
N PHE A 473 15.58 9.23 -31.29
CA PHE A 473 15.66 8.23 -30.22
C PHE A 473 17.13 7.79 -30.04
N PRO A 474 17.72 7.93 -28.83
CA PRO A 474 19.11 7.57 -28.56
C PRO A 474 19.35 6.07 -28.63
N GLY A 475 20.25 5.63 -29.52
CA GLY A 475 20.67 4.22 -29.61
C GLY A 475 21.55 3.77 -28.43
N ASP A 476 22.24 4.72 -27.80
CA ASP A 476 23.12 4.57 -26.63
C ASP A 476 22.37 4.65 -25.29
N LEU A 477 21.05 4.87 -25.29
CA LEU A 477 20.22 4.87 -24.08
C LEU A 477 20.41 3.59 -23.24
N LEU A 478 20.72 2.50 -23.91
CA LEU A 478 20.83 1.15 -23.36
C LEU A 478 22.28 0.73 -23.09
N GLU A 479 23.29 1.57 -23.36
CA GLU A 479 24.73 1.23 -23.37
C GLU A 479 25.25 0.74 -22.01
N LYS A 480 24.62 1.16 -20.90
CA LYS A 480 25.02 0.84 -19.52
C LYS A 480 24.08 -0.18 -18.82
N CYS A 481 23.33 -0.98 -19.58
CA CYS A 481 22.34 -1.91 -19.02
C CYS A 481 22.83 -3.38 -18.93
N ASN A 482 24.13 -3.64 -19.13
CA ASN A 482 24.69 -4.98 -19.09
C ASN A 482 24.61 -5.57 -17.66
N GLY A 483 23.93 -6.72 -17.48
CA GLY A 483 23.83 -7.42 -16.19
C GLY A 483 22.50 -7.26 -15.44
N LEU A 484 21.50 -6.60 -16.06
CA LEU A 484 20.13 -6.53 -15.55
C LEU A 484 19.36 -7.83 -15.84
N ASP A 485 18.39 -8.19 -15.01
CA ASP A 485 17.50 -9.34 -15.24
C ASP A 485 16.33 -9.02 -16.20
N SER A 486 15.91 -7.75 -16.21
CA SER A 486 14.75 -7.30 -16.98
C SER A 486 14.84 -5.80 -17.23
N MET A 487 14.48 -5.37 -18.43
CA MET A 487 14.42 -3.96 -18.79
C MET A 487 13.11 -3.58 -19.49
N ILE A 488 12.54 -2.46 -19.06
CA ILE A 488 11.34 -1.84 -19.63
C ILE A 488 11.69 -0.44 -20.11
N VAL A 489 11.36 -0.10 -21.36
CA VAL A 489 11.52 1.24 -21.92
C VAL A 489 10.19 1.66 -22.54
N ASN A 490 9.64 2.76 -22.02
CA ASN A 490 8.40 3.33 -22.55
C ASN A 490 8.52 4.85 -22.71
N VAL A 491 8.61 5.32 -23.96
CA VAL A 491 8.69 6.75 -24.33
C VAL A 491 7.51 7.16 -25.20
N SER A 492 6.37 6.47 -25.08
CA SER A 492 5.21 6.70 -25.92
C SER A 492 4.58 8.09 -25.73
N ASN A 493 3.85 8.57 -26.72
CA ASN A 493 3.12 9.85 -26.72
C ASN A 493 4.06 11.05 -26.48
N ASN A 494 5.04 11.20 -27.38
CA ASN A 494 6.04 12.28 -27.38
C ASN A 494 6.14 12.91 -28.79
N LYS A 495 7.16 13.74 -29.04
CA LYS A 495 7.46 14.36 -30.34
C LYS A 495 8.81 13.90 -30.91
N ILE A 496 9.24 12.68 -30.56
CA ILE A 496 10.52 12.11 -31.01
C ILE A 496 10.48 11.92 -32.52
N ILE A 497 11.55 12.32 -33.21
CA ILE A 497 11.71 12.29 -34.67
C ILE A 497 12.86 11.37 -35.08
N GLY A 498 13.20 11.30 -36.37
CA GLY A 498 14.33 10.51 -36.86
C GLY A 498 13.96 9.06 -37.15
N GLN A 499 14.97 8.18 -37.15
CA GLN A 499 14.82 6.75 -37.41
C GLN A 499 15.07 5.96 -36.12
N ILE A 500 14.52 4.74 -36.03
CA ILE A 500 14.91 3.80 -34.98
C ILE A 500 16.36 3.37 -35.26
N PRO A 501 17.30 3.52 -34.31
CA PRO A 501 18.70 3.15 -34.49
C PRO A 501 18.85 1.70 -34.95
N ALA A 502 19.69 1.48 -35.96
CA ALA A 502 19.91 0.15 -36.53
C ALA A 502 20.76 -0.75 -35.63
N ASP A 503 21.41 -0.16 -34.63
CA ASP A 503 22.41 -0.73 -33.73
C ASP A 503 21.93 -0.73 -32.27
N ILE A 504 20.60 -0.68 -32.05
CA ILE A 504 19.93 -0.70 -30.73
C ILE A 504 20.28 -1.95 -29.88
N GLU A 505 20.81 -2.98 -30.52
CA GLU A 505 21.30 -4.23 -29.93
C GLU A 505 22.79 -4.20 -29.56
N SER A 506 23.55 -3.19 -30.01
CA SER A 506 25.01 -3.17 -29.95
C SER A 506 25.55 -2.31 -28.81
N ASN A 507 26.42 -2.90 -27.98
CA ASN A 507 27.27 -2.17 -27.05
C ASN A 507 28.64 -1.95 -27.75
N PRO A 508 29.10 -0.71 -27.96
CA PRO A 508 30.34 -0.42 -28.67
C PRO A 508 31.61 -0.89 -27.92
N LYS A 509 31.51 -1.25 -26.63
CA LYS A 509 32.64 -1.76 -25.83
C LYS A 509 32.69 -3.27 -25.70
N GLN A 510 31.60 -4.00 -25.94
CA GLN A 510 31.57 -5.47 -25.98
C GLN A 510 30.45 -5.98 -26.91
N PRO A 511 30.75 -6.70 -28.00
CA PRO A 511 29.74 -7.35 -28.83
C PRO A 511 29.14 -8.53 -28.06
N GLY A 512 28.07 -8.28 -27.31
CA GLY A 512 27.50 -9.27 -26.38
C GLY A 512 26.38 -8.74 -25.50
N GLN A 513 25.24 -8.42 -26.12
CA GLN A 513 23.87 -8.58 -25.60
C GLN A 513 23.33 -7.63 -24.52
N ILE A 514 22.50 -6.68 -24.98
CA ILE A 514 21.28 -6.25 -24.26
C ILE A 514 20.26 -7.38 -24.42
N ARG A 515 20.42 -8.48 -23.66
CA ARG A 515 19.53 -9.66 -23.78
C ARG A 515 18.26 -9.52 -22.98
N ASP A 516 18.14 -8.50 -22.13
CA ASP A 516 17.15 -8.49 -21.05
C ASP A 516 16.05 -7.45 -21.24
N LEU A 517 15.99 -6.80 -22.42
CA LEU A 517 14.88 -5.90 -22.79
C LEU A 517 13.60 -6.71 -23.02
N LYS A 518 12.61 -6.53 -22.14
CA LYS A 518 11.30 -7.20 -22.19
C LYS A 518 10.21 -6.33 -22.79
N TYR A 519 10.28 -5.02 -22.60
CA TYR A 519 9.23 -4.10 -23.06
C TYR A 519 9.84 -2.89 -23.75
N LEU A 520 9.42 -2.63 -24.99
CA LEU A 520 9.77 -1.43 -25.74
C LEU A 520 8.51 -0.81 -26.35
N SER A 521 8.17 0.40 -25.90
CA SER A 521 7.13 1.23 -26.53
C SER A 521 7.67 2.57 -26.98
N LEU A 522 7.56 2.82 -28.28
CA LEU A 522 7.85 4.08 -28.97
C LEU A 522 6.56 4.69 -29.58
N ALA A 523 5.39 4.23 -29.15
CA ALA A 523 4.10 4.56 -29.77
C ALA A 523 3.78 6.05 -29.74
N GLY A 524 3.02 6.55 -30.71
CA GLY A 524 2.53 7.94 -30.69
C GLY A 524 3.65 8.99 -30.78
N ASN A 525 4.63 8.76 -31.65
CA ASN A 525 5.75 9.67 -31.92
C ASN A 525 5.80 10.03 -33.43
N ASN A 526 6.82 10.77 -33.85
CA ASN A 526 7.05 11.16 -35.25
C ASN A 526 8.21 10.37 -35.88
N LEU A 527 8.44 9.12 -35.47
CA LEU A 527 9.52 8.28 -35.99
C LEU A 527 9.26 7.89 -37.45
N SER A 528 10.33 7.88 -38.25
CA SER A 528 10.32 7.64 -39.70
C SER A 528 11.37 6.59 -40.09
N GLY A 529 11.49 6.26 -41.38
CA GLY A 529 12.41 5.21 -41.85
C GLY A 529 11.80 3.80 -41.70
N SER A 530 12.64 2.77 -41.82
CA SER A 530 12.23 1.36 -41.71
C SER A 530 12.40 0.80 -40.31
N ILE A 531 11.62 -0.23 -39.97
CA ILE A 531 11.86 -1.03 -38.76
C ILE A 531 13.19 -1.79 -38.95
N PRO A 532 14.20 -1.61 -38.07
CA PRO A 532 15.48 -2.31 -38.20
C PRO A 532 15.34 -3.82 -38.01
N ALA A 533 16.04 -4.60 -38.84
CA ALA A 533 16.07 -6.07 -38.71
C ALA A 533 16.75 -6.53 -37.41
N SER A 534 17.64 -5.70 -36.85
CA SER A 534 18.34 -5.96 -35.60
C SER A 534 17.44 -6.09 -34.38
N LEU A 535 16.23 -5.51 -34.40
CA LEU A 535 15.23 -5.74 -33.35
C LEU A 535 14.92 -7.23 -33.16
N GLY A 536 15.07 -8.05 -34.21
CA GLY A 536 14.92 -9.50 -34.15
C GLY A 536 16.00 -10.23 -33.32
N GLN A 537 17.03 -9.53 -32.84
CA GLN A 537 18.08 -10.08 -31.96
C GLN A 537 17.74 -9.95 -30.45
N LEU A 538 16.66 -9.24 -30.10
CA LEU A 538 16.25 -8.99 -28.72
C LEU A 538 15.38 -10.13 -28.17
N HIS A 539 15.97 -11.30 -27.97
CA HIS A 539 15.24 -12.56 -27.72
C HIS A 539 14.32 -12.56 -26.47
N SER A 540 14.58 -11.71 -25.47
CA SER A 540 13.73 -11.59 -24.27
C SER A 540 12.57 -10.60 -24.43
N LEU A 541 12.40 -9.98 -25.60
CA LEU A 541 11.36 -8.99 -25.83
C LEU A 541 9.98 -9.65 -25.81
N GLU A 542 9.14 -9.19 -24.89
CA GLU A 542 7.76 -9.63 -24.68
C GLU A 542 6.76 -8.66 -25.31
N VAL A 543 7.04 -7.35 -25.29
CA VAL A 543 6.16 -6.31 -25.84
C VAL A 543 6.93 -5.37 -26.75
N LEU A 544 6.45 -5.23 -27.98
CA LEU A 544 6.92 -4.24 -28.94
C LEU A 544 5.76 -3.40 -29.46
N ASP A 545 5.73 -2.11 -29.09
CA ASP A 545 4.74 -1.15 -29.57
C ASP A 545 5.40 0.00 -30.33
N LEU A 546 5.20 0.01 -31.65
CA LEU A 546 5.67 1.05 -32.58
C LEU A 546 4.48 1.77 -33.24
N SER A 547 3.28 1.64 -32.66
CA SER A 547 2.06 2.15 -33.28
C SER A 547 2.03 3.68 -33.36
N SER A 548 1.22 4.21 -34.27
CA SER A 548 1.00 5.67 -34.44
C SER A 548 2.31 6.45 -34.65
N ASN A 549 3.06 6.08 -35.68
CA ASN A 549 4.30 6.72 -36.11
C ASN A 549 4.28 6.96 -37.63
N LEU A 550 5.41 7.37 -38.23
CA LEU A 550 5.61 7.57 -39.67
C LEU A 550 6.50 6.48 -40.30
N LEU A 551 6.58 5.29 -39.68
CA LEU A 551 7.45 4.19 -40.13
C LEU A 551 7.01 3.66 -41.48
N SER A 552 7.97 3.23 -42.30
CA SER A 552 7.79 2.81 -43.70
C SER A 552 8.65 1.57 -44.02
N GLY A 553 8.66 1.08 -45.26
CA GLY A 553 9.38 -0.15 -45.61
C GLY A 553 8.61 -1.43 -45.24
N GLU A 554 9.29 -2.57 -45.17
CA GLU A 554 8.68 -3.87 -44.87
C GLU A 554 8.75 -4.21 -43.37
N ILE A 555 7.89 -5.13 -42.91
CA ILE A 555 8.04 -5.75 -41.57
C ILE A 555 9.20 -6.76 -41.64
N PRO A 556 10.28 -6.59 -40.85
CA PRO A 556 11.43 -7.48 -40.94
C PRO A 556 11.07 -8.92 -40.60
N LYS A 557 11.53 -9.86 -41.43
CA LYS A 557 11.35 -11.30 -41.20
C LYS A 557 12.02 -11.77 -39.90
N ASP A 558 13.05 -11.07 -39.45
CA ASP A 558 13.84 -11.40 -38.27
C ASP A 558 13.04 -11.23 -36.96
N LEU A 559 11.92 -10.48 -36.98
CA LEU A 559 11.00 -10.39 -35.82
C LEU A 559 10.38 -11.75 -35.46
N VAL A 560 10.41 -12.74 -36.37
CA VAL A 560 9.98 -14.11 -36.09
C VAL A 560 10.90 -14.81 -35.07
N ASN A 561 12.15 -14.34 -34.92
CA ASN A 561 13.12 -14.91 -33.97
C ASN A 561 12.83 -14.52 -32.50
N LEU A 562 11.90 -13.60 -32.26
CA LEU A 562 11.52 -13.16 -30.92
C LEU A 562 10.64 -14.21 -30.22
N SER A 563 11.27 -15.19 -29.59
CA SER A 563 10.60 -16.35 -29.01
C SER A 563 9.68 -16.05 -27.84
N ASN A 564 9.90 -14.92 -27.14
CA ASN A 564 9.13 -14.52 -25.96
C ASN A 564 8.06 -13.47 -26.27
N LEU A 565 7.91 -13.07 -27.54
CA LEU A 565 7.02 -11.96 -27.92
C LEU A 565 5.55 -12.31 -27.67
N THR A 566 4.87 -11.48 -26.88
CA THR A 566 3.46 -11.61 -26.52
C THR A 566 2.59 -10.55 -27.18
N VAL A 567 3.11 -9.32 -27.35
CA VAL A 567 2.38 -8.18 -27.92
C VAL A 567 3.20 -7.53 -29.02
N LEU A 568 2.61 -7.39 -30.22
CA LEU A 568 3.19 -6.68 -31.35
C LEU A 568 2.19 -5.67 -31.94
N LEU A 569 2.43 -4.38 -31.72
CA LEU A 569 1.59 -3.28 -32.19
C LEU A 569 2.35 -2.41 -33.20
N LEU A 570 1.85 -2.38 -34.43
CA LEU A 570 2.42 -1.69 -35.59
C LEU A 570 1.40 -0.79 -36.30
N ASN A 571 0.19 -0.66 -35.75
CA ASN A 571 -0.90 0.04 -36.41
C ASN A 571 -0.61 1.54 -36.60
N ASN A 572 -1.29 2.17 -37.56
CA ASN A 572 -1.18 3.60 -37.86
C ASN A 572 0.25 4.00 -38.24
N ASN A 573 0.78 3.37 -39.29
CA ASN A 573 2.09 3.65 -39.87
C ASN A 573 1.99 3.65 -41.42
N LYS A 574 3.12 3.70 -42.12
CA LYS A 574 3.24 3.61 -43.59
C LYS A 574 3.94 2.32 -44.04
N LEU A 575 3.84 1.24 -43.25
CA LEU A 575 4.49 -0.05 -43.53
C LEU A 575 3.89 -0.70 -44.79
N SER A 576 4.71 -1.42 -45.54
CA SER A 576 4.40 -2.04 -46.82
C SER A 576 4.94 -3.48 -46.89
N GLY A 577 4.84 -4.15 -48.03
CA GLY A 577 5.28 -5.55 -48.15
C GLY A 577 4.28 -6.54 -47.56
N GLN A 578 4.73 -7.74 -47.21
CA GLN A 578 3.88 -8.81 -46.65
C GLN A 578 4.09 -8.96 -45.14
N ILE A 579 3.07 -9.45 -44.44
CA ILE A 579 3.23 -9.88 -43.04
C ILE A 579 4.06 -11.18 -43.05
N PRO A 580 5.22 -11.25 -42.36
CA PRO A 580 6.05 -12.45 -42.34
C PRO A 580 5.24 -13.68 -41.90
N PRO A 581 5.12 -14.74 -42.72
CA PRO A 581 4.29 -15.90 -42.40
C PRO A 581 4.70 -16.61 -41.10
N GLY A 582 5.99 -16.54 -40.76
CA GLY A 582 6.53 -17.09 -39.52
C GLY A 582 5.94 -16.49 -38.24
N LEU A 583 5.38 -15.27 -38.27
CA LEU A 583 4.73 -14.66 -37.10
C LEU A 583 3.49 -15.44 -36.65
N ALA A 584 2.80 -16.14 -37.56
CA ALA A 584 1.68 -17.01 -37.18
C ALA A 584 2.12 -18.29 -36.47
N ASN A 585 3.43 -18.61 -36.49
CA ASN A 585 3.99 -19.77 -35.79
C ASN A 585 4.57 -19.41 -34.41
N VAL A 586 4.63 -18.13 -34.04
CA VAL A 586 5.07 -17.67 -32.71
C VAL A 586 3.93 -17.94 -31.72
N THR A 587 4.09 -18.96 -30.88
CA THR A 587 3.03 -19.45 -29.97
C THR A 587 2.78 -18.56 -28.76
N THR A 588 3.74 -17.70 -28.40
CA THR A 588 3.65 -16.76 -27.27
C THR A 588 2.82 -15.52 -27.59
N LEU A 589 2.63 -15.21 -28.87
CA LEU A 589 1.96 -13.99 -29.32
C LEU A 589 0.46 -14.07 -29.00
N SER A 590 -0.01 -13.14 -28.17
CA SER A 590 -1.40 -13.04 -27.69
C SER A 590 -2.12 -11.82 -28.25
N ALA A 591 -1.38 -10.76 -28.61
CA ALA A 591 -1.92 -9.55 -29.22
C ALA A 591 -1.10 -9.11 -30.44
N PHE A 592 -1.79 -8.90 -31.57
CA PHE A 592 -1.22 -8.35 -32.79
C PHE A 592 -2.13 -7.30 -33.39
N ASN A 593 -1.56 -6.16 -33.79
CA ASN A 593 -2.26 -5.14 -34.55
C ASN A 593 -1.34 -4.46 -35.57
N ALA A 594 -1.70 -4.52 -36.86
CA ALA A 594 -1.04 -3.84 -37.95
C ALA A 594 -2.04 -3.07 -38.83
N SER A 595 -3.19 -2.66 -38.27
CA SER A 595 -4.20 -1.88 -38.97
C SER A 595 -3.67 -0.52 -39.45
N PHE A 596 -4.30 0.08 -40.46
CA PHE A 596 -3.97 1.40 -41.02
C PHE A 596 -2.50 1.51 -41.43
N ASN A 597 -2.11 0.62 -42.36
CA ASN A 597 -0.81 0.58 -43.01
C ASN A 597 -1.01 0.35 -44.53
N ASN A 598 0.06 0.05 -45.25
CA ASN A 598 0.09 -0.23 -46.68
C ASN A 598 0.48 -1.69 -47.01
N LEU A 599 0.15 -2.63 -46.12
CA LEU A 599 0.52 -4.04 -46.22
C LEU A 599 -0.23 -4.75 -47.36
N SER A 600 0.40 -5.79 -47.89
CA SER A 600 -0.01 -6.56 -49.05
C SER A 600 0.16 -8.07 -48.83
N GLY A 601 -0.34 -8.87 -49.77
CA GLY A 601 -0.23 -10.34 -49.70
C GLY A 601 -1.35 -11.02 -48.90
N PRO A 602 -1.23 -12.35 -48.67
CA PRO A 602 -2.18 -13.11 -47.87
C PRO A 602 -1.96 -12.90 -46.37
N LEU A 603 -3.04 -12.94 -45.58
CA LEU A 603 -2.96 -12.95 -44.11
C LEU A 603 -2.55 -14.36 -43.64
N PRO A 604 -1.45 -14.53 -42.87
CA PRO A 604 -1.11 -15.82 -42.30
C PRO A 604 -2.09 -16.16 -41.16
N LEU A 605 -3.03 -17.05 -41.43
CA LEU A 605 -4.12 -17.42 -40.51
C LEU A 605 -3.72 -18.65 -39.66
N LYS A 606 -3.69 -18.48 -38.34
CA LYS A 606 -3.66 -19.59 -37.37
C LYS A 606 -4.40 -19.17 -36.08
N ASP A 607 -5.24 -20.07 -35.57
CA ASP A 607 -5.86 -20.04 -34.22
C ASP A 607 -6.37 -18.67 -33.72
N ASN A 608 -7.18 -17.96 -34.51
CA ASN A 608 -7.90 -16.73 -34.11
C ASN A 608 -7.05 -15.52 -33.68
N LEU A 609 -5.72 -15.56 -33.76
CA LEU A 609 -4.83 -14.47 -33.32
C LEU A 609 -4.77 -13.32 -34.33
N MET A 610 -4.52 -13.66 -35.60
CA MET A 610 -4.45 -12.72 -36.72
C MET A 610 -5.84 -12.52 -37.32
N LYS A 611 -6.65 -11.67 -36.69
CA LYS A 611 -8.02 -11.35 -37.15
C LYS A 611 -8.00 -10.26 -38.23
N CYS A 612 -9.00 -10.23 -39.10
CA CYS A 612 -9.15 -9.12 -40.07
C CYS A 612 -9.31 -7.76 -39.38
N SER A 613 -9.82 -7.72 -38.15
CA SER A 613 -9.85 -6.49 -37.33
C SER A 613 -8.45 -5.95 -37.04
N SER A 614 -7.47 -6.83 -36.85
CA SER A 614 -6.07 -6.48 -36.54
C SER A 614 -5.28 -5.97 -37.76
N VAL A 615 -5.85 -6.04 -38.97
CA VAL A 615 -5.19 -5.59 -40.21
C VAL A 615 -6.09 -4.67 -41.04
N LEU A 616 -7.15 -4.13 -40.42
CA LEU A 616 -8.09 -3.22 -41.05
C LEU A 616 -7.37 -2.02 -41.68
N GLY A 617 -7.87 -1.47 -42.79
CA GLY A 617 -7.30 -0.26 -43.38
C GLY A 617 -6.00 -0.46 -44.17
N ASN A 618 -5.61 -1.70 -44.47
CA ASN A 618 -4.53 -2.02 -45.41
C ASN A 618 -5.10 -2.24 -46.82
N PRO A 619 -4.88 -1.33 -47.79
CA PRO A 619 -5.54 -1.36 -49.09
C PRO A 619 -5.09 -2.51 -50.00
N PHE A 620 -3.92 -3.09 -49.77
CA PHE A 620 -3.31 -4.09 -50.65
C PHE A 620 -3.41 -5.55 -50.13
N LEU A 621 -4.06 -5.78 -48.97
CA LEU A 621 -4.29 -7.12 -48.45
C LEU A 621 -5.40 -7.85 -49.22
N ARG A 622 -5.13 -9.11 -49.60
CA ARG A 622 -6.06 -9.91 -50.42
C ARG A 622 -7.13 -10.62 -49.61
N SER A 623 -6.87 -10.92 -48.34
CA SER A 623 -7.66 -11.85 -47.52
C SER A 623 -8.76 -11.20 -46.65
N CYS A 624 -8.85 -9.86 -46.59
CA CYS A 624 -9.82 -9.15 -45.73
C CYS A 624 -10.76 -8.22 -46.51
N ARG A 625 -11.01 -8.48 -47.80
CA ARG A 625 -12.05 -7.78 -48.57
C ARG A 625 -13.44 -8.23 -48.09
N MET A 626 -14.01 -7.49 -47.14
CA MET A 626 -15.43 -7.52 -46.88
C MET A 626 -16.13 -6.71 -47.99
N PHE A 627 -17.23 -7.25 -48.52
CA PHE A 627 -18.04 -6.64 -49.57
C PHE A 627 -18.26 -5.14 -49.34
N SER A 628 -17.88 -4.31 -50.32
CA SER A 628 -18.38 -2.95 -50.41
C SER A 628 -19.85 -3.04 -50.82
N LEU A 629 -20.76 -2.73 -49.90
CA LEU A 629 -22.13 -2.40 -50.26
C LEU A 629 -22.09 -1.05 -50.95
N THR A 630 -21.91 -1.06 -52.27
CA THR A 630 -22.19 0.10 -53.10
C THR A 630 -23.68 0.42 -52.97
N VAL A 631 -23.95 1.55 -52.32
CA VAL A 631 -25.25 2.24 -52.31
C VAL A 631 -25.66 2.53 -53.77
N PRO A 632 -26.91 2.29 -54.18
CA PRO A 632 -27.36 2.68 -55.51
C PRO A 632 -27.60 4.19 -55.53
N SER A 633 -26.83 4.91 -56.35
CA SER A 633 -27.14 6.28 -56.74
C SER A 633 -28.36 6.27 -57.65
N THR A 634 -29.39 6.99 -57.23
CA THR A 634 -30.57 7.33 -58.04
C THR A 634 -30.18 8.28 -59.17
N ASP A 635 -30.44 7.89 -60.41
CA ASP A 635 -30.75 8.84 -61.48
C ASP A 635 -31.76 8.17 -62.44
N PRO A 636 -32.96 8.75 -62.66
CA PRO A 636 -33.93 8.19 -63.58
C PRO A 636 -33.85 8.91 -64.93
N GLN A 637 -33.53 8.19 -66.00
CA GLN A 637 -34.03 8.52 -67.33
C GLN A 637 -33.83 7.38 -68.34
N GLY A 638 -34.95 6.88 -68.88
CA GLY A 638 -35.07 6.65 -70.32
C GLY A 638 -34.82 5.24 -70.88
N ARG A 639 -35.93 4.50 -71.01
CA ARG A 639 -36.37 3.79 -72.25
C ARG A 639 -35.70 2.47 -72.68
N ASP A 640 -36.52 1.41 -72.58
CA ASP A 640 -37.03 0.59 -73.70
C ASP A 640 -36.09 -0.35 -74.49
N LEU A 641 -36.19 -1.68 -74.24
CA LEU A 641 -36.88 -2.68 -75.10
C LEU A 641 -36.29 -4.12 -74.99
N LEU A 642 -37.22 -5.06 -74.74
CA LEU A 642 -37.40 -6.42 -75.31
C LEU A 642 -36.50 -7.64 -74.93
N ASN A 643 -37.20 -8.62 -74.32
CA ASN A 643 -37.29 -10.05 -74.72
C ASN A 643 -36.07 -10.99 -74.55
N SER A 644 -36.18 -12.28 -74.19
CA SER A 644 -37.31 -13.17 -73.91
C SER A 644 -36.85 -14.46 -73.21
N ALA A 645 -37.74 -15.00 -72.39
CA ALA A 645 -38.04 -16.40 -72.07
C ALA A 645 -37.24 -17.56 -72.72
N ALA A 646 -36.91 -18.59 -71.91
CA ALA A 646 -37.56 -19.91 -71.98
C ALA A 646 -36.87 -20.98 -71.09
N THR A 647 -37.68 -21.63 -70.25
CA THR A 647 -37.52 -22.98 -69.64
C THR A 647 -38.40 -23.98 -70.45
N PRO A 648 -38.56 -25.29 -70.10
CA PRO A 648 -37.73 -26.36 -69.48
C PRO A 648 -37.87 -27.64 -70.37
N PRO A 649 -38.15 -28.91 -69.95
CA PRO A 649 -37.89 -29.72 -68.73
C PRO A 649 -37.37 -31.17 -69.04
N SER A 650 -37.01 -31.96 -68.00
CA SER A 650 -37.61 -33.27 -67.67
C SER A 650 -36.75 -34.14 -66.72
N SER A 651 -37.42 -34.82 -65.80
CA SER A 651 -36.96 -35.88 -64.87
C SER A 651 -37.73 -37.19 -65.21
N PRO A 652 -37.70 -38.35 -64.48
CA PRO A 652 -37.02 -38.78 -63.24
C PRO A 652 -36.49 -40.27 -63.32
N PRO A 653 -36.66 -41.20 -62.34
CA PRO A 653 -35.78 -41.57 -61.22
C PRO A 653 -35.39 -43.09 -61.15
N GLN A 654 -34.49 -43.52 -60.24
CA GLN A 654 -34.62 -44.81 -59.48
C GLN A 654 -33.55 -45.06 -58.38
N ARG A 655 -33.82 -46.10 -57.55
CA ARG A 655 -33.53 -46.32 -56.12
C ARG A 655 -32.32 -47.21 -55.77
N SER A 656 -32.00 -47.22 -54.46
CA SER A 656 -31.33 -48.24 -53.61
C SER A 656 -29.79 -48.17 -53.50
N GLY A 657 -29.12 -48.34 -52.35
CA GLY A 657 -29.49 -48.56 -50.95
C GLY A 657 -28.23 -48.70 -50.05
N ASN A 658 -28.44 -48.54 -48.73
CA ASN A 658 -27.66 -48.98 -47.56
C ASN A 658 -26.41 -48.27 -46.98
N SER A 659 -26.56 -48.05 -45.66
CA SER A 659 -25.64 -48.03 -44.50
C SER A 659 -24.73 -46.82 -44.20
N SER A 660 -25.19 -46.08 -43.17
CA SER A 660 -24.48 -45.57 -41.98
C SER A 660 -23.30 -44.60 -42.12
N ALA A 661 -23.60 -43.32 -41.93
CA ALA A 661 -22.87 -42.43 -41.01
C ALA A 661 -23.71 -41.14 -40.85
N PHE A 662 -24.12 -40.80 -39.63
CA PHE A 662 -24.73 -39.50 -39.36
C PHE A 662 -23.66 -38.42 -39.46
N ASN A 663 -23.94 -37.34 -40.19
CA ASN A 663 -23.06 -36.18 -40.32
C ASN A 663 -22.80 -35.56 -38.94
N SER A 664 -21.53 -35.33 -38.61
CA SER A 664 -21.00 -34.74 -37.37
C SER A 664 -21.49 -33.32 -37.05
N ILE A 665 -22.42 -32.77 -37.84
CA ILE A 665 -22.93 -31.40 -37.74
C ILE A 665 -24.31 -31.36 -37.04
N GLU A 666 -25.09 -32.46 -37.03
CA GLU A 666 -26.35 -32.52 -36.26
C GLU A 666 -26.13 -32.92 -34.80
N ILE A 667 -25.08 -33.70 -34.49
CA ILE A 667 -24.76 -34.10 -33.11
C ILE A 667 -24.15 -32.93 -32.32
N ALA A 668 -23.34 -32.08 -32.97
CA ALA A 668 -22.73 -30.89 -32.35
C ALA A 668 -23.76 -29.80 -31.96
N SER A 669 -24.89 -29.73 -32.68
CA SER A 669 -25.98 -28.79 -32.38
C SER A 669 -26.84 -29.22 -31.21
N ILE A 670 -26.94 -30.54 -30.93
CA ILE A 670 -27.73 -31.07 -29.82
C ILE A 670 -26.90 -31.05 -28.52
N THR A 671 -25.60 -31.34 -28.59
CA THR A 671 -24.70 -31.31 -27.42
C THR A 671 -24.47 -29.89 -26.88
N SER A 672 -24.47 -28.88 -27.74
CA SER A 672 -24.31 -27.47 -27.33
C SER A 672 -25.56 -26.93 -26.61
N ALA A 673 -26.76 -27.29 -27.07
CA ALA A 673 -28.01 -26.91 -26.39
C ALA A 673 -28.19 -27.63 -25.04
N SER A 674 -27.80 -28.91 -24.93
CA SER A 674 -27.87 -29.65 -23.67
C SER A 674 -26.84 -29.18 -22.63
N ALA A 675 -25.67 -28.71 -23.07
CA ALA A 675 -24.65 -28.16 -22.18
C ALA A 675 -25.12 -26.83 -21.56
N ILE A 676 -25.74 -25.96 -22.37
CA ILE A 676 -26.30 -24.68 -21.89
C ILE A 676 -27.46 -24.93 -20.91
N LEU A 677 -28.34 -25.88 -21.21
CA LEU A 677 -29.43 -26.24 -20.30
C LEU A 677 -28.91 -26.86 -18.98
N SER A 678 -27.84 -27.65 -19.05
CA SER A 678 -27.21 -28.24 -17.87
C SER A 678 -26.52 -27.19 -17.00
N VAL A 679 -25.85 -26.20 -17.60
CA VAL A 679 -25.25 -25.06 -16.88
C VAL A 679 -26.33 -24.19 -16.26
N LEU A 680 -27.44 -23.92 -16.96
CA LEU A 680 -28.58 -23.18 -16.40
C LEU A 680 -29.23 -23.92 -15.23
N ILE A 681 -29.41 -25.24 -15.33
CA ILE A 681 -29.94 -26.04 -14.22
C ILE A 681 -28.94 -26.08 -13.06
N ALA A 682 -27.64 -26.21 -13.33
CA ALA A 682 -26.60 -26.16 -12.31
C ALA A 682 -26.54 -24.80 -11.61
N LEU A 683 -26.68 -23.70 -12.34
CA LEU A 683 -26.75 -22.34 -11.78
C LEU A 683 -28.03 -22.12 -10.98
N VAL A 684 -29.16 -22.69 -11.39
CA VAL A 684 -30.42 -22.64 -10.62
C VAL A 684 -30.31 -23.50 -9.36
N ILE A 685 -29.70 -24.69 -9.44
CA ILE A 685 -29.45 -25.54 -8.27
C ILE A 685 -28.46 -24.86 -7.33
N LEU A 686 -27.39 -24.25 -7.85
CA LEU A 686 -26.42 -23.49 -7.08
C LEU A 686 -27.10 -22.28 -6.43
N TYR A 687 -27.94 -21.55 -7.16
CA TYR A 687 -28.74 -20.45 -6.64
C TYR A 687 -29.72 -20.89 -5.56
N VAL A 688 -30.35 -22.07 -5.71
CA VAL A 688 -31.23 -22.65 -4.69
C VAL A 688 -30.42 -23.16 -3.50
N TYR A 689 -29.23 -23.70 -3.72
CA TYR A 689 -28.35 -24.22 -2.67
C TYR A 689 -27.74 -23.08 -1.85
N THR A 690 -27.28 -22.01 -2.50
CA THR A 690 -26.84 -20.77 -1.84
C THR A 690 -27.99 -20.08 -1.11
N ARG A 691 -29.24 -20.16 -1.63
CA ARG A 691 -30.43 -19.70 -0.88
C ARG A 691 -30.83 -20.60 0.29
N LYS A 692 -30.53 -21.91 0.24
CA LYS A 692 -30.94 -22.90 1.26
C LYS A 692 -29.90 -23.11 2.36
N TRP A 693 -28.69 -22.59 2.19
CA TRP A 693 -27.60 -22.60 3.19
C TRP A 693 -27.46 -21.29 3.99
N ASN A 694 -28.54 -20.52 4.14
CA ASN A 694 -28.67 -19.62 5.28
C ASN A 694 -29.39 -20.36 6.42
N PRO A 695 -28.72 -20.72 7.54
CA PRO A 695 -29.43 -21.13 8.73
C PRO A 695 -30.33 -19.97 9.19
N ARG A 696 -31.63 -20.28 9.24
CA ARG A 696 -32.69 -19.40 9.73
C ARG A 696 -32.37 -18.89 11.14
N SER A 697 -32.12 -17.59 11.28
CA SER A 697 -32.71 -16.82 12.39
C SER A 697 -34.02 -16.22 11.89
N ARG A 698 -35.10 -16.99 12.01
CA ARG A 698 -36.48 -16.49 11.84
C ARG A 698 -36.79 -15.52 12.97
N ILE A 699 -36.96 -14.23 12.68
CA ILE A 699 -37.97 -13.37 13.30
C ILE A 699 -38.51 -12.47 12.19
N GLY A 700 -39.82 -12.52 11.94
CA GLY A 700 -40.48 -11.64 10.98
C GLY A 700 -40.50 -10.20 11.48
N GLY A 701 -40.27 -9.25 10.57
CA GLY A 701 -40.41 -7.83 10.84
C GLY A 701 -40.59 -7.08 9.53
N SER A 702 -41.75 -6.45 9.37
CA SER A 702 -42.00 -5.40 8.39
C SER A 702 -40.79 -4.46 8.28
N ALA A 703 -40.31 -4.16 7.07
CA ALA A 703 -39.29 -3.15 6.85
C ALA A 703 -39.79 -1.82 7.44
N ARG A 704 -39.30 -1.50 8.64
CA ARG A 704 -39.78 -0.36 9.41
C ARG A 704 -39.21 0.89 8.75
N LYS A 705 -39.99 1.54 7.89
CA LYS A 705 -39.71 2.85 7.27
C LYS A 705 -39.84 3.99 8.30
N GLU A 706 -39.24 3.81 9.47
CA GLU A 706 -39.27 4.80 10.54
C GLU A 706 -38.00 5.65 10.51
N VAL A 707 -38.18 6.95 10.76
CA VAL A 707 -37.10 7.91 10.97
C VAL A 707 -36.98 8.11 12.47
N THR A 708 -35.78 7.93 13.01
CA THR A 708 -35.51 8.16 14.44
C THR A 708 -35.10 9.61 14.63
N ILE A 709 -35.80 10.32 15.53
CA ILE A 709 -35.62 11.75 15.75
C ILE A 709 -34.98 11.96 17.12
N PHE A 710 -33.90 12.74 17.17
CA PHE A 710 -33.23 13.18 18.39
C PHE A 710 -33.70 14.56 18.86
N THR A 711 -34.10 15.42 17.91
CA THR A 711 -34.54 16.80 18.15
C THR A 711 -35.87 17.04 17.45
N ASP A 712 -36.91 17.40 18.20
CA ASP A 712 -38.20 17.76 17.63
C ASP A 712 -38.12 19.14 16.95
N ILE A 713 -38.50 19.20 15.68
CA ILE A 713 -38.53 20.42 14.87
C ILE A 713 -39.95 20.93 14.62
N GLY A 714 -40.94 20.40 15.35
CA GLY A 714 -42.34 20.81 15.26
C GLY A 714 -43.07 20.31 14.02
N VAL A 715 -42.44 19.41 13.25
CA VAL A 715 -42.98 18.82 12.01
C VAL A 715 -42.73 17.32 12.03
N ARG A 716 -43.73 16.53 11.66
CA ARG A 716 -43.61 15.06 11.60
C ARG A 716 -42.71 14.66 10.44
N LEU A 717 -41.52 14.13 10.75
CA LEU A 717 -40.58 13.61 9.76
C LEU A 717 -40.87 12.14 9.47
N THR A 718 -41.33 11.82 8.26
CA THR A 718 -41.42 10.44 7.77
C THR A 718 -40.43 10.21 6.64
N PHE A 719 -40.10 8.93 6.40
CA PHE A 719 -39.24 8.54 5.28
C PHE A 719 -39.78 9.06 3.94
N GLU A 720 -41.09 8.98 3.72
CA GLU A 720 -41.73 9.41 2.47
C GLU A 720 -41.65 10.93 2.27
N ASP A 721 -41.76 11.71 3.35
CA ASP A 721 -41.64 13.17 3.29
C ASP A 721 -40.21 13.60 2.93
N VAL A 722 -39.19 12.92 3.47
CA VAL A 722 -37.78 13.18 3.15
C VAL A 722 -37.48 12.84 1.69
N VAL A 723 -37.94 11.69 1.19
CA VAL A 723 -37.74 11.30 -0.21
C VAL A 723 -38.46 12.25 -1.16
N ARG A 724 -39.68 12.70 -0.81
CA ARG A 724 -40.44 13.67 -1.60
C ARG A 724 -39.77 15.04 -1.61
N ALA A 725 -39.37 15.55 -0.45
CA ALA A 725 -38.77 16.88 -0.29
C ALA A 725 -37.38 16.99 -0.95
N THR A 726 -36.65 15.87 -1.08
CA THR A 726 -35.39 15.80 -1.83
C THR A 726 -35.59 15.57 -3.34
N GLY A 727 -36.84 15.40 -3.81
CA GLY A 727 -37.13 15.10 -5.22
C GLY A 727 -36.69 13.69 -5.63
N SER A 728 -36.81 12.71 -4.74
CA SER A 728 -36.18 11.38 -4.87
C SER A 728 -34.66 11.45 -4.97
N PHE A 729 -34.04 12.27 -4.13
CA PHE A 729 -32.60 12.53 -4.13
C PHE A 729 -32.08 13.04 -5.50
N ASN A 730 -32.82 13.97 -6.11
CA ASN A 730 -32.45 14.56 -7.39
C ASN A 730 -31.15 15.37 -7.29
N ALA A 731 -30.31 15.31 -8.32
CA ALA A 731 -29.08 16.08 -8.42
C ALA A 731 -29.32 17.60 -8.30
N SER A 732 -30.50 18.11 -8.72
CA SER A 732 -30.85 19.54 -8.59
C SER A 732 -30.94 20.03 -7.15
N ASN A 733 -31.16 19.13 -6.19
CA ASN A 733 -31.23 19.41 -4.76
C ASN A 733 -29.93 19.06 -4.02
N CYS A 734 -28.92 18.55 -4.72
CA CYS A 734 -27.62 18.23 -4.15
C CYS A 734 -26.85 19.52 -3.82
N ILE A 735 -26.46 19.68 -2.56
CA ILE A 735 -25.69 20.83 -2.07
C ILE A 735 -24.23 20.49 -1.79
N GLY A 736 -23.83 19.21 -1.92
CA GLY A 736 -22.45 18.77 -1.83
C GLY A 736 -22.33 17.24 -1.83
N SER A 737 -21.23 16.70 -2.33
CA SER A 737 -20.94 15.26 -2.35
C SER A 737 -19.51 15.00 -1.89
N GLY A 738 -19.31 14.01 -1.01
CA GLY A 738 -17.99 13.60 -0.51
C GLY A 738 -17.86 12.08 -0.39
N GLY A 739 -16.73 11.59 0.11
CA GLY A 739 -16.38 10.15 0.14
C GLY A 739 -17.39 9.22 0.84
N PHE A 740 -18.22 9.76 1.72
CA PHE A 740 -19.18 9.01 2.54
C PHE A 740 -20.66 9.22 2.17
N GLY A 741 -20.95 10.01 1.13
CA GLY A 741 -22.33 10.25 0.70
C GLY A 741 -22.56 11.63 0.07
N ALA A 742 -23.79 11.83 -0.40
CA ALA A 742 -24.25 13.10 -0.96
C ALA A 742 -25.22 13.81 0.01
N THR A 743 -25.08 15.12 0.12
CA THR A 743 -25.91 15.98 0.95
C THR A 743 -26.89 16.75 0.09
N TYR A 744 -28.17 16.68 0.44
CA TYR A 744 -29.28 17.29 -0.28
C TYR A 744 -29.95 18.35 0.58
N LYS A 745 -30.37 19.45 -0.04
CA LYS A 745 -31.29 20.41 0.56
C LYS A 745 -32.72 19.88 0.43
N ALA A 746 -33.46 19.90 1.53
CA ALA A 746 -34.87 19.49 1.54
C ALA A 746 -35.70 20.51 2.32
N GLU A 747 -36.82 20.92 1.74
CA GLU A 747 -37.85 21.70 2.44
C GLU A 747 -38.96 20.74 2.86
N ILE A 748 -39.01 20.40 4.15
CA ILE A 748 -39.93 19.37 4.68
C ILE A 748 -41.35 19.93 4.81
N SER A 749 -41.48 21.21 5.16
CA SER A 749 -42.72 21.97 5.19
C SER A 749 -42.40 23.44 4.92
N LEU A 750 -43.40 24.28 4.62
CA LEU A 750 -43.19 25.71 4.35
C LEU A 750 -42.27 26.36 5.41
N GLY A 751 -41.10 26.81 4.97
CA GLY A 751 -40.12 27.52 5.82
C GLY A 751 -39.24 26.62 6.71
N VAL A 752 -39.38 25.29 6.66
CA VAL A 752 -38.55 24.34 7.43
C VAL A 752 -37.58 23.63 6.50
N LEU A 753 -36.35 24.16 6.46
CA LEU A 753 -35.25 23.62 5.67
C LEU A 753 -34.36 22.70 6.49
N VAL A 754 -34.03 21.55 5.92
CA VAL A 754 -33.09 20.57 6.48
C VAL A 754 -32.05 20.17 5.44
N ALA A 755 -30.90 19.71 5.92
CA ALA A 755 -29.89 19.07 5.09
C ALA A 755 -29.93 17.55 5.31
N ILE A 756 -30.00 16.78 4.22
CA ILE A 756 -30.11 15.32 4.23
C ILE A 756 -28.84 14.71 3.64
N LYS A 757 -28.04 14.03 4.45
CA LYS A 757 -26.82 13.33 3.99
C LYS A 757 -27.16 11.86 3.76
N ARG A 758 -27.22 11.43 2.49
CA ARG A 758 -27.51 10.05 2.07
C ARG A 758 -26.21 9.29 1.81
N LEU A 759 -26.08 8.11 2.40
CA LEU A 759 -24.89 7.27 2.25
C LEU A 759 -24.93 6.48 0.93
N ALA A 760 -23.77 6.27 0.33
CA ALA A 760 -23.63 5.47 -0.88
C ALA A 760 -23.77 3.96 -0.55
N ILE A 761 -24.71 3.28 -1.21
CA ILE A 761 -24.98 1.86 -1.02
C ILE A 761 -23.84 1.04 -1.68
N GLY A 762 -23.20 0.13 -0.93
CA GLY A 762 -22.14 -0.75 -1.42
C GLY A 762 -20.72 -0.49 -0.90
N ARG A 763 -20.54 0.43 0.05
CA ARG A 763 -19.25 0.67 0.73
C ARG A 763 -19.36 0.38 2.23
N PHE A 764 -18.69 -0.67 2.72
CA PHE A 764 -18.73 -1.09 4.13
C PHE A 764 -18.14 -0.04 5.11
N GLN A 765 -17.29 0.88 4.65
CA GLN A 765 -16.74 1.99 5.45
C GLN A 765 -17.83 2.96 5.96
N GLY A 766 -18.87 3.22 5.15
CA GLY A 766 -19.92 4.21 5.47
C GLY A 766 -20.72 3.92 6.74
N VAL A 767 -20.86 2.63 7.09
CA VAL A 767 -21.65 2.19 8.27
C VAL A 767 -20.97 2.57 9.58
N GLN A 768 -19.64 2.46 9.64
CA GLN A 768 -18.88 2.84 10.84
C GLN A 768 -18.88 4.35 11.06
N GLN A 769 -18.76 5.15 10.00
CA GLN A 769 -18.88 6.61 10.10
C GLN A 769 -20.30 7.04 10.49
N PHE A 770 -21.32 6.38 9.94
CA PHE A 770 -22.72 6.61 10.29
C PHE A 770 -22.99 6.39 11.78
N ASP A 771 -22.50 5.28 12.32
CA ASP A 771 -22.66 4.94 13.73
C ASP A 771 -21.85 5.88 14.65
N ALA A 772 -20.62 6.24 14.26
CA ALA A 772 -19.81 7.22 14.99
C ALA A 772 -20.46 8.61 15.03
N GLU A 773 -21.03 9.06 13.91
CA GLU A 773 -21.68 10.37 13.79
C GLU A 773 -22.97 10.43 14.62
N ILE A 774 -23.78 9.35 14.64
CA ILE A 774 -24.96 9.23 15.52
C ILE A 774 -24.57 9.25 17.00
N LYS A 775 -23.57 8.46 17.40
CA LYS A 775 -23.12 8.36 18.80
C LYS A 775 -22.56 9.68 19.33
N THR A 776 -21.89 10.45 18.47
CA THR A 776 -21.23 11.70 18.82
C THR A 776 -22.21 12.88 18.78
N LEU A 777 -22.82 13.16 17.63
CA LEU A 777 -23.69 14.33 17.45
C LEU A 777 -25.10 14.15 18.00
N GLY A 778 -25.58 12.91 18.13
CA GLY A 778 -26.88 12.63 18.77
C GLY A 778 -26.92 12.98 20.26
N ARG A 779 -25.75 13.16 20.90
CA ARG A 779 -25.61 13.48 22.33
C ARG A 779 -25.09 14.89 22.60
N LEU A 780 -24.57 15.59 21.59
CA LEU A 780 -24.02 16.93 21.71
C LEU A 780 -25.10 17.99 21.40
N ARG A 781 -25.36 18.88 22.35
CA ARG A 781 -26.21 20.07 22.15
C ARG A 781 -25.38 21.32 22.41
N HIS A 782 -24.97 22.01 21.37
CA HIS A 782 -24.16 23.23 21.47
C HIS A 782 -24.68 24.29 20.48
N PRO A 783 -24.83 25.56 20.90
CA PRO A 783 -25.43 26.63 20.07
C PRO A 783 -24.66 26.92 18.77
N ASN A 784 -23.36 26.60 18.76
CA ASN A 784 -22.51 26.80 17.60
C ASN A 784 -22.28 25.52 16.80
N LEU A 785 -22.93 24.40 17.10
CA LEU A 785 -22.76 23.17 16.32
C LEU A 785 -23.96 22.89 15.43
N VAL A 786 -23.71 22.27 14.28
CA VAL A 786 -24.77 21.68 13.46
C VAL A 786 -25.46 20.59 14.28
N THR A 787 -26.78 20.70 14.40
CA THR A 787 -27.60 19.81 15.22
C THR A 787 -28.08 18.64 14.37
N LEU A 788 -27.77 17.42 14.81
CA LEU A 788 -28.36 16.21 14.24
C LEU A 788 -29.83 16.11 14.69
N ILE A 789 -30.75 16.25 13.74
CA ILE A 789 -32.21 16.20 13.97
C ILE A 789 -32.66 14.74 14.10
N GLY A 790 -32.13 13.86 13.25
CA GLY A 790 -32.51 12.45 13.22
C GLY A 790 -31.78 11.65 12.15
N TYR A 791 -32.15 10.38 12.01
CA TYR A 791 -31.58 9.48 11.01
C TYR A 791 -32.59 8.42 10.55
N HIS A 792 -32.32 7.83 9.40
CA HIS A 792 -32.96 6.60 8.94
C HIS A 792 -31.87 5.57 8.62
N ALA A 793 -32.07 4.34 9.08
CA ALA A 793 -31.18 3.23 8.77
C ALA A 793 -32.01 2.00 8.40
N SER A 794 -31.75 1.45 7.22
CA SER A 794 -32.29 0.18 6.73
C SER A 794 -31.20 -0.58 5.97
N GLU A 795 -31.45 -1.85 5.65
CA GLU A 795 -30.52 -2.68 4.88
C GLU A 795 -30.25 -2.10 3.48
N THR A 796 -31.19 -1.33 2.93
CA THR A 796 -31.10 -0.79 1.57
C THR A 796 -30.74 0.70 1.54
N GLU A 797 -31.05 1.47 2.58
CA GLU A 797 -30.87 2.93 2.58
C GLU A 797 -30.54 3.48 3.98
N MET A 798 -29.56 4.38 4.03
CA MET A 798 -29.16 5.10 5.24
C MET A 798 -29.00 6.59 4.97
N PHE A 799 -29.52 7.44 5.84
CA PHE A 799 -29.32 8.89 5.76
C PHE A 799 -29.41 9.59 7.13
N LEU A 800 -28.69 10.71 7.25
CA LEU A 800 -28.67 11.60 8.41
C LEU A 800 -29.39 12.92 8.09
N ILE A 801 -30.10 13.48 9.08
CA ILE A 801 -30.91 14.70 8.96
C ILE A 801 -30.33 15.79 9.86
N TYR A 802 -29.95 16.94 9.30
CA TYR A 802 -29.39 18.08 10.03
C TYR A 802 -30.21 19.36 9.81
N ASN A 803 -30.00 20.35 10.68
CA ASN A 803 -30.50 21.70 10.45
C ASN A 803 -29.79 22.35 9.24
N TYR A 804 -30.55 23.06 8.40
CA TYR A 804 -30.00 23.78 7.26
C TYR A 804 -29.44 25.15 7.69
N LEU A 805 -28.24 25.51 7.20
CA LEU A 805 -27.59 26.80 7.46
C LEU A 805 -27.63 27.67 6.17
N PRO A 806 -28.19 28.90 6.20
CA PRO A 806 -28.41 29.73 5.00
C PRO A 806 -27.14 30.32 4.36
N ASP A 807 -26.07 30.53 5.13
CA ASP A 807 -24.85 31.16 4.64
C ASP A 807 -23.90 30.13 4.01
N GLY A 808 -23.96 30.05 2.68
CA GLY A 808 -23.16 29.17 1.84
C GLY A 808 -21.65 29.45 1.80
N GLN A 809 -21.05 30.11 2.80
CA GLN A 809 -19.59 30.24 2.90
C GLN A 809 -18.89 29.06 3.60
N ALA A 810 -19.62 28.22 4.35
CA ALA A 810 -19.01 27.11 5.10
C ALA A 810 -19.11 25.73 4.40
N ILE A 811 -19.85 25.59 3.30
CA ILE A 811 -20.11 24.28 2.65
C ILE A 811 -19.42 24.16 1.28
N GLY A 812 -18.98 25.27 0.68
CA GLY A 812 -18.26 25.27 -0.60
C GLY A 812 -16.74 25.13 -0.50
N TYR A 813 -16.14 25.37 0.67
CA TYR A 813 -14.68 25.30 0.85
C TYR A 813 -14.16 23.96 1.40
N TYR A 814 -15.06 23.11 1.91
CA TYR A 814 -14.69 21.85 2.57
C TYR A 814 -15.11 20.57 1.82
N SER A 815 -15.72 20.69 0.64
CA SER A 815 -16.04 19.53 -0.22
C SER A 815 -14.88 19.06 -1.11
N ARG A 816 -13.68 19.64 -0.93
CA ARG A 816 -12.42 19.17 -1.55
C ARG A 816 -11.46 18.48 -0.57
N ALA A 817 -11.84 18.33 0.69
CA ALA A 817 -11.10 17.56 1.68
C ALA A 817 -11.72 16.16 1.81
N GLU A 818 -11.17 15.18 1.10
CA GLU A 818 -11.43 13.77 1.41
C GLU A 818 -10.66 13.41 2.68
N GLY A 819 -11.35 12.88 3.70
CA GLY A 819 -10.72 12.24 4.86
C GLY A 819 -10.92 12.89 6.22
N LEU A 820 -12.13 13.28 6.61
CA LEU A 820 -12.43 13.61 8.01
C LEU A 820 -13.65 12.83 8.53
N THR A 821 -13.40 11.88 9.43
CA THR A 821 -14.39 11.39 10.39
C THR A 821 -14.63 12.47 11.45
N ALA A 822 -15.88 12.94 11.55
CA ALA A 822 -16.40 13.97 12.44
C ALA A 822 -16.01 15.43 12.11
N SER A 823 -16.53 15.97 11.00
CA SER A 823 -16.63 17.43 10.82
C SER A 823 -17.66 18.01 11.80
N ILE A 824 -17.19 18.43 12.96
CA ILE A 824 -17.95 19.28 13.89
C ILE A 824 -17.99 20.68 13.27
N CYS A 825 -19.07 21.00 12.54
CA CYS A 825 -19.27 22.30 11.92
C CYS A 825 -19.60 23.36 12.98
N PHE A 826 -18.74 24.37 13.14
CA PHE A 826 -19.01 25.53 13.98
C PHE A 826 -19.77 26.63 13.22
N ARG A 827 -20.78 27.26 13.84
CA ARG A 827 -21.29 28.58 13.42
C ARG A 827 -20.20 29.62 13.71
N GLY A 828 -19.85 30.41 12.69
CA GLY A 828 -18.95 31.55 12.81
C GLY A 828 -19.48 32.63 13.74
#